data_AF-A0A522C9Q6-F1
#
_entry.id   AF-A0A522C9Q6-F1
#
_cell.length_a   1.000
_cell.length_b   1.000
_cell.length_c   1.000
_cell.angle_alpha   90.00
_cell.angle_beta   90.00
_cell.angle_gamma   90.00
#
_symmetry.space_group_name_H-M   'P 1'
#
loop_
_entity.id
_entity.type
_entity.pdbx_description
1 polymer ?
#
loop_
_entity_poly.entity_id
_entity_poly.type
_entity_poly.pdbx_seq_one_letter_code
_entity_poly.pdbx_strand_id
1 'polypeptide(L)'
;MNRAKNCLLIIIVITCYFCKNAMAFDNKITHPDITDKAVSSSRLDQYLKNNLGFSVGLGTYFPSTDNEKTILYWLTKGSTEEDIPNCRADNHFHDPIKNMGLSDVLYNAPDTCGIFSPGPILFPCSPSAINVGIGFLAWCTADGIRTGRSYIPWYSTVTWATGYTSAGNPAKITTTKQDTGNEWDWDHARSYYYDALREKDTAKRSENFANTFKGIGNILHLLQDMAVPAHVRNDFVGHVWPEWFEKYVKDNADNLGLIKKTTAIEITNASYTNFWDSDLYDGTNPSITTLLPGLTEGNQLAGLAEYTNANFLSKNTLLTEDYNQYGPYYFPYPRATSTVRWKDTSNNKNYLRKNGDGETVEHLAVTGLLYGYRFKYFPQTKLWWPIMLDDKCHYDYAQKLLPKAVGYSAGLLNYFFRGTIEITPPAQYVYSIADGSQTPYTDAYGNKHQQFTKIKANIKNTTPNEAMTAGTITAVAKYKKRTDYQSDLSGDPPYVASQNPLRNASMDSNFSYSVSATRELLPEELASMNVNPTEFTFDFSSDPIPAGVTDLSLQVVFKGTLGNEKDNAIAVGYKDLMEPTHQVFWNLTDRFSIAGPSDTVNHLRTGADIRADQELLAVVAAPPSVLPYIDPYDLKYEISYMGSPSTAASAVPSARVTLPAGNYIRLVLLVEKRSDTDDLNSSRVHYLKLAVTDTIDNSTDNYTMQFLGALNQLTPTVQNDIFYYTDVEPFRTILSHLYTGILRCRPAGTYTTGEVYCRYEEAEAPPLPNPWPYDQVKILY
;
A
#
# COMPACT_ATOMS: atom_id res chain seq x y z
N MET A 1 -65.46 -11.72 9.63
CA MET A 1 -64.52 -11.34 8.56
C MET A 1 -63.96 -9.92 8.68
N ASN A 2 -64.73 -8.88 9.05
CA ASN A 2 -64.23 -7.50 9.07
C ASN A 2 -63.26 -7.17 10.23
N ARG A 3 -63.35 -7.84 11.38
CA ARG A 3 -62.39 -7.62 12.50
C ARG A 3 -60.98 -8.16 12.22
N ALA A 4 -60.87 -9.28 11.51
CA ALA A 4 -59.57 -9.87 11.14
C ALA A 4 -58.83 -9.03 10.09
N LYS A 5 -59.54 -8.46 9.11
CA LYS A 5 -58.96 -7.53 8.13
C LYS A 5 -58.50 -6.22 8.76
N ASN A 6 -59.25 -5.69 9.73
CA ASN A 6 -58.86 -4.45 10.42
C ASN A 6 -57.68 -4.68 11.38
N CYS A 7 -57.58 -5.82 12.05
CA CYS A 7 -56.38 -6.18 12.82
C CYS A 7 -55.15 -6.39 11.92
N LEU A 8 -55.30 -7.02 10.76
CA LEU A 8 -54.20 -7.19 9.81
C LEU A 8 -53.73 -5.85 9.23
N LEU A 9 -54.66 -4.94 8.91
CA LEU A 9 -54.33 -3.60 8.41
C LEU A 9 -53.68 -2.74 9.51
N ILE A 10 -54.15 -2.83 10.76
CA ILE A 10 -53.53 -2.13 11.89
C ILE A 10 -52.14 -2.71 12.18
N ILE A 11 -51.96 -4.03 12.11
CA ILE A 11 -50.63 -4.66 12.21
C ILE A 11 -49.74 -4.20 11.06
N ILE A 12 -50.20 -4.19 9.81
CA ILE A 12 -49.42 -3.71 8.66
C ILE A 12 -49.09 -2.21 8.81
N VAL A 13 -50.01 -1.37 9.26
CA VAL A 13 -49.77 0.06 9.46
C VAL A 13 -48.85 0.31 10.64
N ILE A 14 -48.97 -0.45 11.74
CA ILE A 14 -48.04 -0.43 12.88
C ILE A 14 -46.68 -0.93 12.43
N THR A 15 -46.57 -2.07 11.75
CA THR A 15 -45.32 -2.60 11.20
C THR A 15 -44.70 -1.61 10.21
N CYS A 16 -45.46 -0.98 9.30
CA CYS A 16 -44.92 0.03 8.37
C CYS A 16 -44.55 1.36 9.05
N TYR A 17 -45.25 1.77 10.10
CA TYR A 17 -44.97 3.00 10.86
C TYR A 17 -43.80 2.81 11.84
N PHE A 18 -43.67 1.62 12.42
CA PHE A 18 -42.54 1.24 13.27
C PHE A 18 -41.33 0.79 12.44
N CYS A 19 -41.46 0.23 11.24
CA CYS A 19 -40.32 -0.02 10.34
C CYS A 19 -39.59 1.27 9.95
N LYS A 20 -40.29 2.42 9.90
CA LYS A 20 -39.64 3.73 9.68
C LYS A 20 -38.82 4.21 10.89
N ASN A 21 -39.12 3.72 12.09
CA ASN A 21 -38.46 4.13 13.35
C ASN A 21 -37.63 3.00 14.00
N ALA A 22 -37.72 1.78 13.48
CA ALA A 22 -36.95 0.59 13.87
C ALA A 22 -35.74 0.37 12.95
N MET A 23 -35.33 1.41 12.21
CA MET A 23 -34.01 1.44 11.59
C MET A 23 -33.01 1.84 12.67
N ALA A 24 -32.66 0.88 13.52
CA ALA A 24 -31.50 0.95 14.39
C ALA A 24 -30.28 0.81 13.49
N PHE A 25 -29.82 1.89 12.85
CA PHE A 25 -28.51 1.98 12.20
C PHE A 25 -28.16 3.47 12.06
N ASP A 26 -27.04 3.90 12.62
CA ASP A 26 -26.42 5.16 12.23
C ASP A 26 -25.07 4.97 11.56
N ASN A 27 -25.09 4.16 10.52
CA ASN A 27 -24.02 4.09 9.55
C ASN A 27 -23.62 5.43 8.93
N LYS A 28 -24.46 6.46 9.00
CA LYS A 28 -24.25 7.72 8.27
C LYS A 28 -23.38 8.74 9.00
N ILE A 29 -23.15 8.59 10.31
CA ILE A 29 -22.41 9.57 11.11
C ILE A 29 -21.30 8.86 11.89
N THR A 30 -21.65 8.00 12.86
CA THR A 30 -20.67 7.50 13.84
C THR A 30 -19.54 6.66 13.23
N HIS A 31 -19.83 5.67 12.40
CA HIS A 31 -18.78 4.83 11.78
C HIS A 31 -17.85 5.62 10.84
N PRO A 32 -18.36 6.49 9.95
CA PRO A 32 -17.55 7.43 9.19
C PRO A 32 -16.64 8.30 10.06
N ASP A 33 -17.14 8.84 11.18
CA ASP A 33 -16.36 9.72 12.05
C ASP A 33 -15.25 8.97 12.79
N ILE A 34 -15.54 7.75 13.29
CA ILE A 34 -14.52 6.88 13.87
C ILE A 34 -13.46 6.53 12.81
N THR A 35 -13.89 6.22 11.58
CA THR A 35 -13.00 5.91 10.45
C THR A 35 -12.12 7.10 10.08
N ASP A 36 -12.68 8.32 10.00
CA ASP A 36 -11.91 9.55 9.78
C ASP A 36 -10.84 9.76 10.86
N LYS A 37 -11.20 9.61 12.14
CA LYS A 37 -10.21 9.73 13.23
C LYS A 37 -9.18 8.61 13.18
N ALA A 38 -9.57 7.39 12.85
CA ALA A 38 -8.66 6.26 12.71
C ALA A 38 -7.64 6.49 11.59
N VAL A 39 -8.08 6.98 10.43
CA VAL A 39 -7.20 7.36 9.33
C VAL A 39 -6.21 8.43 9.79
N SER A 40 -6.66 9.47 10.48
CA SER A 40 -5.79 10.53 11.01
C SER A 40 -4.82 10.07 12.11
N SER A 41 -5.14 8.97 12.79
CA SER A 41 -4.34 8.29 13.82
C SER A 41 -3.37 7.24 13.24
N SER A 42 -3.57 6.84 11.99
CA SER A 42 -2.78 5.81 11.31
C SER A 42 -1.55 6.40 10.60
N ARG A 43 -0.72 5.52 10.04
CA ARG A 43 0.42 5.85 9.17
C ARG A 43 0.04 5.80 7.68
N LEU A 44 -1.25 5.63 7.37
CA LEU A 44 -1.73 5.42 6.00
C LEU A 44 -1.26 6.52 5.05
N ASP A 45 -1.44 7.79 5.40
CA ASP A 45 -1.05 8.92 4.53
C ASP A 45 0.45 8.89 4.16
N GLN A 46 1.30 8.54 5.13
CA GLN A 46 2.74 8.39 4.91
C GLN A 46 3.05 7.21 3.99
N TYR A 47 2.38 6.06 4.20
CA TYR A 47 2.54 4.89 3.34
C TYR A 47 2.10 5.17 1.90
N LEU A 48 0.96 5.84 1.69
CA LEU A 48 0.47 6.22 0.36
C LEU A 48 1.50 7.08 -0.38
N LYS A 49 2.13 8.03 0.30
CA LYS A 49 3.16 8.90 -0.28
C LYS A 49 4.46 8.16 -0.57
N ASN A 50 4.96 7.41 0.40
CA ASN A 50 6.31 6.84 0.36
C ASN A 50 6.38 5.51 -0.39
N ASN A 51 5.33 4.70 -0.34
CA ASN A 51 5.32 3.33 -0.88
C ASN A 51 4.45 3.17 -2.13
N LEU A 52 3.46 4.06 -2.35
CA LEU A 52 2.59 4.02 -3.53
C LEU A 52 2.80 5.16 -4.52
N GLY A 53 3.62 6.17 -4.18
CA GLY A 53 3.86 7.33 -5.02
C GLY A 53 2.65 8.25 -5.18
N PHE A 54 1.70 8.22 -4.24
CA PHE A 54 0.56 9.13 -4.20
C PHE A 54 0.99 10.44 -3.52
N SER A 55 1.44 11.41 -4.32
CA SER A 55 2.05 12.66 -3.82
C SER A 55 1.18 13.46 -2.84
N VAL A 56 -0.15 13.40 -3.00
CA VAL A 56 -1.14 14.05 -2.11
C VAL A 56 -1.71 13.12 -1.03
N GLY A 57 -1.23 11.88 -0.95
CA GLY A 57 -1.64 10.88 0.04
C GLY A 57 -3.15 10.63 0.03
N LEU A 58 -3.81 10.83 1.17
CA LEU A 58 -5.26 10.65 1.35
C LEU A 58 -6.12 11.55 0.44
N GLY A 59 -5.56 12.66 -0.05
CA GLY A 59 -6.21 13.56 -1.00
C GLY A 59 -6.27 13.02 -2.43
N THR A 60 -5.78 11.81 -2.69
CA THR A 60 -5.83 11.18 -4.02
C THR A 60 -7.25 10.76 -4.36
N TYR A 61 -7.68 11.05 -5.59
CA TYR A 61 -9.03 10.81 -6.09
C TYR A 61 -9.09 9.58 -7.00
N PHE A 62 -10.20 8.85 -6.92
CA PHE A 62 -10.58 7.76 -7.82
C PHE A 62 -11.98 7.98 -8.40
N PRO A 63 -12.26 7.45 -9.61
CA PRO A 63 -13.57 7.59 -10.26
C PRO A 63 -14.73 7.03 -9.42
N SER A 64 -15.88 7.69 -9.50
CA SER A 64 -17.17 7.20 -8.98
C SER A 64 -18.28 7.50 -9.99
N THR A 65 -19.46 6.89 -9.83
CA THR A 65 -20.60 7.04 -10.75
C THR A 65 -21.05 8.49 -10.92
N ASP A 66 -20.93 9.30 -9.86
CA ASP A 66 -21.45 10.67 -9.85
C ASP A 66 -20.37 11.76 -9.90
N ASN A 67 -19.11 11.45 -9.54
CA ASN A 67 -17.93 12.35 -9.55
C ASN A 67 -16.68 11.62 -9.00
N GLU A 68 -15.48 12.15 -9.19
CA GLU A 68 -14.27 11.64 -8.51
C GLU A 68 -14.33 11.82 -6.98
N LYS A 69 -13.75 10.88 -6.24
CA LYS A 69 -13.80 10.82 -4.77
C LYS A 69 -12.46 10.47 -4.14
N THR A 70 -12.16 11.06 -2.98
CA THR A 70 -10.89 10.83 -2.27
C THR A 70 -10.79 9.45 -1.64
N ILE A 71 -9.57 9.02 -1.29
CA ILE A 71 -9.33 7.80 -0.49
C ILE A 71 -10.14 7.81 0.82
N LEU A 72 -10.12 8.94 1.54
CA LEU A 72 -10.89 9.10 2.78
C LEU A 72 -12.39 8.91 2.55
N TYR A 73 -12.92 9.40 1.42
CA TYR A 73 -14.32 9.17 1.06
C TYR A 73 -14.61 7.67 0.87
N TRP A 74 -13.75 6.92 0.18
CA TRP A 74 -14.01 5.49 -0.05
C TRP A 74 -13.96 4.67 1.25
N LEU A 75 -13.03 4.97 2.15
CA LEU A 75 -12.97 4.37 3.49
C LEU A 75 -14.25 4.65 4.29
N THR A 76 -14.68 5.90 4.36
CA THR A 76 -15.89 6.30 5.10
C THR A 76 -17.18 5.80 4.42
N LYS A 77 -17.19 5.67 3.09
CA LYS A 77 -18.28 5.06 2.34
C LYS A 77 -18.40 3.57 2.66
N GLY A 78 -17.29 2.82 2.66
CA GLY A 78 -17.29 1.42 3.07
C GLY A 78 -17.83 1.24 4.48
N SER A 79 -17.37 2.08 5.43
CA SER A 79 -17.86 2.02 6.81
C SER A 79 -19.33 2.40 6.97
N THR A 80 -19.90 3.12 6.00
CA THR A 80 -21.34 3.43 5.94
C THR A 80 -22.16 2.29 5.32
N GLU A 81 -21.63 1.67 4.27
CA GLU A 81 -22.38 0.69 3.48
C GLU A 81 -22.39 -0.71 4.09
N GLU A 82 -21.60 -1.00 5.13
CA GLU A 82 -21.58 -2.31 5.78
C GLU A 82 -22.93 -2.72 6.40
N ASP A 83 -23.75 -1.75 6.82
CA ASP A 83 -25.13 -1.97 7.28
C ASP A 83 -26.14 -2.13 6.14
N ILE A 84 -25.71 -2.07 4.87
CA ILE A 84 -26.58 -2.02 3.70
C ILE A 84 -26.30 -3.20 2.75
N PRO A 85 -27.31 -4.03 2.43
CA PRO A 85 -28.66 -4.04 3.01
C PRO A 85 -28.63 -4.49 4.48
N ASN A 86 -29.69 -4.17 5.25
CA ASN A 86 -29.77 -4.43 6.70
C ASN A 86 -29.40 -5.87 7.10
N CYS A 87 -29.60 -6.85 6.20
CA CYS A 87 -29.24 -8.25 6.41
C CYS A 87 -27.74 -8.52 6.58
N ARG A 88 -26.87 -7.56 6.27
CA ARG A 88 -25.44 -7.67 6.59
C ARG A 88 -25.19 -7.63 8.09
N ALA A 89 -26.05 -6.92 8.85
CA ALA A 89 -25.92 -6.75 10.29
C ALA A 89 -26.09 -8.04 11.10
N ASP A 90 -26.64 -9.10 10.50
CA ASP A 90 -26.68 -10.43 11.12
C ASP A 90 -25.26 -10.95 11.48
N ASN A 91 -24.22 -10.40 10.85
CA ASN A 91 -22.82 -10.78 11.06
C ASN A 91 -22.02 -9.76 11.92
N HIS A 92 -22.69 -8.79 12.56
CA HIS A 92 -22.02 -7.72 13.33
C HIS A 92 -21.81 -8.07 14.80
N PHE A 93 -22.14 -9.30 15.20
CA PHE A 93 -22.03 -9.77 16.57
C PHE A 93 -20.91 -10.78 16.73
N HIS A 94 -20.26 -10.76 17.90
CA HIS A 94 -19.24 -11.72 18.28
C HIS A 94 -19.10 -11.83 19.80
N ASP A 95 -19.47 -12.97 20.38
CA ASP A 95 -19.18 -13.31 21.77
C ASP A 95 -17.78 -13.93 21.86
N PRO A 96 -16.79 -13.26 22.49
CA PRO A 96 -15.41 -13.75 22.57
C PRO A 96 -15.25 -14.95 23.53
N ILE A 97 -16.17 -15.15 24.49
CA ILE A 97 -16.09 -16.28 25.43
C ILE A 97 -16.51 -17.58 24.73
N LYS A 98 -17.52 -17.49 23.86
CA LYS A 98 -18.08 -18.64 23.13
C LYS A 98 -17.52 -18.75 21.71
N ASN A 99 -16.71 -17.77 21.28
CA ASN A 99 -16.24 -17.57 19.92
C ASN A 99 -17.35 -17.81 18.89
N MET A 100 -18.46 -17.08 19.04
CA MET A 100 -19.64 -17.27 18.19
C MET A 100 -20.29 -15.94 17.81
N GLY A 101 -20.82 -15.89 16.59
CA GLY A 101 -21.64 -14.77 16.13
C GLY A 101 -23.04 -14.80 16.71
N LEU A 102 -23.95 -14.08 16.06
CA LEU A 102 -25.34 -13.93 16.47
C LEU A 102 -26.02 -15.29 16.71
N SER A 103 -26.18 -15.64 17.98
CA SER A 103 -26.67 -16.96 18.43
C SER A 103 -27.98 -16.88 19.23
N ASP A 104 -28.32 -15.69 19.71
CA ASP A 104 -29.51 -15.43 20.52
C ASP A 104 -30.83 -15.52 19.71
N VAL A 105 -30.77 -15.30 18.39
CA VAL A 105 -31.98 -15.28 17.53
C VAL A 105 -32.50 -16.70 17.20
N LEU A 106 -31.65 -17.73 17.30
CA LEU A 106 -32.07 -19.14 17.14
C LEU A 106 -32.46 -19.83 18.45
N TYR A 107 -31.96 -19.34 19.58
CA TYR A 107 -32.31 -19.86 20.89
C TYR A 107 -33.65 -19.26 21.33
N ASN A 108 -34.73 -19.74 20.74
CA ASN A 108 -36.03 -19.65 21.39
C ASN A 108 -35.92 -20.23 22.79
N ALA A 109 -36.27 -19.40 23.77
CA ALA A 109 -36.48 -19.74 25.17
C ALA A 109 -37.21 -21.08 25.34
N PRO A 110 -36.58 -22.07 25.97
CA PRO A 110 -37.25 -22.75 27.06
C PRO A 110 -37.09 -21.84 28.29
N ASP A 111 -38.22 -21.34 28.81
CA ASP A 111 -38.41 -21.09 30.25
C ASP A 111 -38.30 -19.67 30.83
N THR A 112 -38.15 -18.58 30.08
CA THR A 112 -38.33 -17.22 30.67
C THR A 112 -39.77 -16.68 30.60
N CYS A 113 -40.73 -17.46 30.09
CA CYS A 113 -42.16 -17.14 30.18
C CYS A 113 -43.06 -18.27 30.71
N GLY A 114 -42.47 -19.32 31.27
CA GLY A 114 -43.12 -20.34 32.09
C GLY A 114 -42.00 -21.07 32.80
N ILE A 115 -41.79 -20.89 34.09
CA ILE A 115 -42.56 -21.50 35.17
C ILE A 115 -42.28 -20.69 36.43
N PHE A 116 -43.31 -20.03 36.98
CA PHE A 116 -43.67 -19.99 38.42
C PHE A 116 -44.86 -19.04 38.61
N SER A 117 -46.08 -19.60 38.50
CA SER A 117 -47.06 -19.62 39.60
C SER A 117 -48.50 -19.71 39.04
N PRO A 118 -49.38 -20.56 39.61
CA PRO A 118 -50.82 -20.42 39.41
C PRO A 118 -51.29 -19.16 40.14
N GLY A 119 -51.24 -18.01 39.49
CA GLY A 119 -51.65 -16.72 40.06
C GLY A 119 -51.80 -15.63 39.00
N PRO A 120 -52.72 -14.67 39.17
CA PRO A 120 -53.17 -13.81 38.08
C PRO A 120 -52.14 -12.74 37.70
N ILE A 121 -51.66 -12.88 36.46
CA ILE A 121 -51.11 -11.90 35.51
C ILE A 121 -51.09 -10.44 35.99
N LEU A 122 -49.88 -9.89 36.17
CA LEU A 122 -49.56 -8.47 35.99
C LEU A 122 -48.20 -8.40 35.28
N PHE A 123 -48.18 -7.79 34.08
CA PHE A 123 -47.08 -7.68 33.10
C PHE A 123 -46.96 -8.81 32.06
N PRO A 124 -47.57 -8.66 30.88
CA PRO A 124 -47.30 -9.52 29.75
C PRO A 124 -45.92 -9.21 29.15
N CYS A 125 -45.01 -10.19 29.12
CA CYS A 125 -43.90 -10.18 28.18
C CYS A 125 -44.49 -10.08 26.77
N SER A 126 -44.08 -9.08 25.99
CA SER A 126 -44.65 -8.87 24.66
C SER A 126 -44.16 -9.99 23.72
N PRO A 127 -45.06 -10.70 23.01
CA PRO A 127 -44.70 -11.65 21.94
C PRO A 127 -43.92 -11.04 20.75
N SER A 128 -43.62 -9.74 20.80
CA SER A 128 -43.05 -8.95 19.71
C SER A 128 -41.57 -9.23 19.47
N ALA A 129 -40.74 -9.43 20.52
CA ALA A 129 -39.29 -9.57 20.34
C ALA A 129 -38.90 -10.85 19.57
N ILE A 130 -39.55 -11.99 19.89
CA ILE A 130 -39.36 -13.28 19.21
C ILE A 130 -39.81 -13.21 17.73
N ASN A 131 -40.92 -12.53 17.46
CA ASN A 131 -41.42 -12.35 16.09
C ASN A 131 -40.56 -11.37 15.25
N VAL A 132 -39.82 -10.46 15.88
CA VAL A 132 -38.94 -9.51 15.18
C VAL A 132 -37.65 -10.18 14.74
N GLY A 133 -36.98 -10.94 15.61
CA GLY A 133 -35.77 -11.70 15.24
C GLY A 133 -36.04 -12.74 14.15
N ILE A 134 -37.05 -13.61 14.35
CA ILE A 134 -37.44 -14.63 13.35
C ILE A 134 -37.99 -13.97 12.07
N GLY A 135 -38.70 -12.85 12.19
CA GLY A 135 -39.24 -12.10 11.04
C GLY A 135 -38.15 -11.41 10.21
N PHE A 136 -37.13 -10.85 10.86
CA PHE A 136 -35.95 -10.28 10.21
C PHE A 136 -35.14 -11.37 9.49
N LEU A 137 -34.90 -12.50 10.15
CA LEU A 137 -34.23 -13.67 9.58
C LEU A 137 -34.97 -14.25 8.35
N ALA A 138 -36.29 -14.40 8.43
CA ALA A 138 -37.11 -14.86 7.32
C ALA A 138 -37.08 -13.87 6.15
N TRP A 139 -37.03 -12.57 6.45
CA TRP A 139 -36.90 -11.52 5.44
C TRP A 139 -35.53 -11.58 4.76
N CYS A 140 -34.43 -11.71 5.50
CA CYS A 140 -33.07 -11.79 4.94
C CYS A 140 -32.82 -13.06 4.14
N THR A 141 -33.35 -14.19 4.60
CA THR A 141 -33.32 -15.45 3.83
C THR A 141 -34.11 -15.31 2.52
N ALA A 142 -35.33 -14.76 2.59
CA ALA A 142 -36.15 -14.54 1.40
C ALA A 142 -35.56 -13.49 0.45
N ASP A 143 -34.92 -12.45 0.99
CA ASP A 143 -34.25 -11.41 0.22
C ASP A 143 -33.00 -11.95 -0.48
N GLY A 144 -32.24 -12.79 0.22
CA GLY A 144 -31.14 -13.53 -0.36
C GLY A 144 -31.55 -14.42 -1.53
N ILE A 145 -32.63 -15.19 -1.37
CA ILE A 145 -33.22 -16.01 -2.45
C ILE A 145 -33.66 -15.13 -3.64
N ARG A 146 -34.21 -13.93 -3.40
CA ARG A 146 -34.65 -13.02 -4.47
C ARG A 146 -33.50 -12.34 -5.20
N THR A 147 -32.41 -12.03 -4.50
CA THR A 147 -31.25 -11.29 -5.02
C THR A 147 -30.13 -12.20 -5.50
N GLY A 148 -30.24 -13.51 -5.30
CA GLY A 148 -29.19 -14.49 -5.61
C GLY A 148 -28.00 -14.46 -4.64
N ARG A 149 -28.12 -13.78 -3.49
CA ARG A 149 -27.10 -13.76 -2.43
C ARG A 149 -27.51 -14.69 -1.29
N SER A 150 -26.70 -15.68 -0.90
CA SER A 150 -27.01 -16.49 0.29
C SER A 150 -26.56 -15.74 1.55
N TYR A 151 -27.50 -15.26 2.38
CA TYR A 151 -27.20 -14.67 3.71
C TYR A 151 -27.11 -15.74 4.82
N ILE A 152 -26.94 -17.00 4.42
CA ILE A 152 -26.75 -18.16 5.30
C ILE A 152 -25.52 -18.91 4.78
N PRO A 153 -24.56 -19.30 5.64
CA PRO A 153 -24.58 -19.27 7.12
C PRO A 153 -24.41 -17.88 7.74
N TRP A 154 -24.85 -17.72 8.99
CA TRP A 154 -24.53 -16.54 9.80
C TRP A 154 -23.17 -16.72 10.43
N TYR A 155 -22.35 -15.69 10.30
CA TYR A 155 -20.97 -15.71 10.70
C TYR A 155 -20.75 -14.76 11.87
N SER A 156 -19.79 -15.12 12.74
CA SER A 156 -19.20 -14.14 13.66
C SER A 156 -18.65 -12.97 12.86
N THR A 157 -18.63 -11.78 13.44
CA THR A 157 -17.94 -10.61 12.87
C THR A 157 -16.52 -10.92 12.44
N VAL A 158 -15.78 -11.70 13.23
CA VAL A 158 -14.42 -12.15 12.89
C VAL A 158 -14.44 -12.92 11.56
N THR A 159 -15.35 -13.88 11.43
CA THR A 159 -15.48 -14.72 10.22
C THR A 159 -15.98 -13.92 9.02
N TRP A 160 -16.92 -13.01 9.21
CA TRP A 160 -17.45 -12.17 8.15
C TRP A 160 -16.41 -11.17 7.62
N ALA A 161 -15.58 -10.62 8.51
CA ALA A 161 -14.51 -9.69 8.15
C ALA A 161 -13.29 -10.38 7.54
N THR A 162 -12.97 -11.62 7.95
CA THR A 162 -11.64 -12.24 7.68
C THR A 162 -11.68 -13.64 7.05
N GLY A 163 -12.84 -14.30 7.06
CA GLY A 163 -12.98 -15.70 6.68
C GLY A 163 -12.50 -16.72 7.74
N TYR A 164 -11.93 -16.28 8.87
CA TYR A 164 -11.50 -17.17 9.95
C TYR A 164 -12.66 -17.53 10.89
N THR A 165 -12.78 -18.82 11.22
CA THR A 165 -13.84 -19.34 12.11
C THR A 165 -13.66 -18.98 13.58
N SER A 166 -12.43 -18.65 13.99
CA SER A 166 -12.09 -18.20 15.34
C SER A 166 -10.82 -17.36 15.32
N ALA A 167 -10.61 -16.56 16.36
CA ALA A 167 -9.38 -15.83 16.56
C ALA A 167 -8.19 -16.75 16.95
N GLY A 168 -8.41 -17.75 17.81
CA GLY A 168 -7.33 -18.49 18.47
C GLY A 168 -6.99 -19.84 17.86
N ASN A 169 -7.86 -20.37 17.00
CA ASN A 169 -7.63 -21.62 16.26
C ASN A 169 -8.11 -21.47 14.80
N PRO A 170 -7.30 -20.80 13.96
CA PRO A 170 -7.75 -20.26 12.68
C PRO A 170 -7.84 -21.35 11.59
N ALA A 171 -8.90 -22.15 11.63
CA ALA A 171 -9.39 -22.77 10.41
C ALA A 171 -10.08 -21.67 9.59
N LYS A 172 -9.55 -21.37 8.41
CA LYS A 172 -10.23 -20.50 7.45
C LYS A 172 -11.35 -21.29 6.78
N ILE A 173 -12.52 -20.69 6.64
CA ILE A 173 -13.54 -21.20 5.72
C ILE A 173 -12.93 -21.03 4.32
N THR A 174 -12.67 -22.14 3.65
CA THR A 174 -11.71 -22.30 2.54
C THR A 174 -11.84 -21.28 1.38
N THR A 175 -10.84 -20.41 1.25
CA THR A 175 -10.09 -19.92 0.05
C THR A 175 -10.69 -19.82 -1.38
N THR A 176 -12.01 -19.92 -1.61
CA THR A 176 -12.59 -19.42 -2.87
C THR A 176 -13.35 -18.11 -2.63
N LYS A 177 -13.33 -17.18 -3.61
CA LYS A 177 -13.99 -15.85 -3.61
C LYS A 177 -15.51 -15.86 -3.27
N GLN A 178 -16.09 -17.01 -2.93
CA GLN A 178 -17.53 -17.23 -2.87
C GLN A 178 -18.05 -17.82 -1.55
N ASP A 179 -17.20 -18.26 -0.61
CA ASP A 179 -17.69 -19.13 0.48
C ASP A 179 -18.40 -18.41 1.63
N THR A 180 -18.06 -17.15 1.95
CA THR A 180 -18.89 -16.31 2.85
C THR A 180 -19.98 -15.53 2.09
N GLY A 181 -19.80 -15.31 0.78
CA GLY A 181 -20.60 -14.36 0.01
C GLY A 181 -20.31 -12.89 0.32
N ASN A 182 -19.32 -12.58 1.18
CA ASN A 182 -18.91 -11.21 1.48
C ASN A 182 -17.86 -10.70 0.49
N GLU A 183 -18.25 -9.87 -0.45
CA GLU A 183 -17.34 -9.26 -1.44
C GLU A 183 -16.44 -8.15 -0.85
N TRP A 184 -16.58 -7.83 0.45
CA TRP A 184 -15.84 -6.76 1.15
C TRP A 184 -15.01 -7.26 2.33
N ASP A 185 -14.71 -8.56 2.41
CA ASP A 185 -13.84 -9.12 3.45
C ASP A 185 -12.34 -8.84 3.20
N TRP A 186 -11.50 -9.24 4.16
CA TRP A 186 -10.05 -9.02 4.13
C TRP A 186 -9.39 -9.57 2.86
N ASP A 187 -9.79 -10.76 2.42
CA ASP A 187 -9.22 -11.42 1.24
C ASP A 187 -9.57 -10.68 -0.05
N HIS A 188 -10.81 -10.20 -0.16
CA HIS A 188 -11.24 -9.38 -1.28
C HIS A 188 -10.52 -8.03 -1.28
N ALA A 189 -10.41 -7.36 -0.13
CA ALA A 189 -9.65 -6.11 -0.01
C ALA A 189 -8.17 -6.30 -0.42
N ARG A 190 -7.54 -7.41 -0.01
CA ARG A 190 -6.20 -7.80 -0.47
C ARG A 190 -6.14 -8.07 -1.97
N SER A 191 -7.12 -8.78 -2.54
CA SER A 191 -7.19 -9.04 -3.98
C SER A 191 -7.31 -7.75 -4.77
N TYR A 192 -8.24 -6.87 -4.40
CA TYR A 192 -8.40 -5.56 -5.04
C TYR A 192 -7.11 -4.75 -4.96
N TYR A 193 -6.42 -4.77 -3.82
CA TYR A 193 -5.17 -4.04 -3.67
C TYR A 193 -4.08 -4.59 -4.60
N TYR A 194 -3.92 -5.91 -4.64
CA TYR A 194 -2.96 -6.56 -5.52
C TYR A 194 -3.26 -6.31 -7.01
N ASP A 195 -4.53 -6.36 -7.39
CA ASP A 195 -4.98 -6.09 -8.76
C ASP A 195 -4.77 -4.61 -9.09
N ALA A 196 -5.06 -3.69 -8.18
CA ALA A 196 -4.81 -2.25 -8.33
C ALA A 196 -3.33 -1.93 -8.52
N LEU A 197 -2.42 -2.66 -7.86
CA LEU A 197 -0.99 -2.40 -8.00
C LEU A 197 -0.44 -2.81 -9.38
N ARG A 198 -1.06 -3.77 -10.05
CA ARG A 198 -0.57 -4.34 -11.32
C ARG A 198 -1.43 -4.06 -12.54
N GLU A 199 -2.65 -3.57 -12.37
CA GLU A 199 -3.54 -3.26 -13.50
C GLU A 199 -2.97 -2.12 -14.35
N LYS A 200 -3.05 -2.29 -15.66
CA LYS A 200 -2.48 -1.39 -16.68
C LYS A 200 -3.50 -0.39 -17.18
N ASP A 201 -4.75 -0.83 -17.28
CA ASP A 201 -5.88 0.02 -17.60
C ASP A 201 -6.13 0.98 -16.44
N THR A 202 -5.93 2.27 -16.67
CA THR A 202 -6.00 3.29 -15.62
C THR A 202 -7.37 3.38 -14.96
N ALA A 203 -8.46 3.10 -15.70
CA ALA A 203 -9.81 3.09 -15.16
C ALA A 203 -10.02 1.90 -14.23
N LYS A 204 -9.67 0.68 -14.68
CA LYS A 204 -9.75 -0.52 -13.83
C LYS A 204 -8.80 -0.46 -12.63
N ARG A 205 -7.60 0.11 -12.82
CA ARG A 205 -6.62 0.33 -11.74
C ARG A 205 -7.22 1.22 -10.65
N SER A 206 -7.84 2.32 -11.06
CA SER A 206 -8.49 3.26 -10.15
C SER A 206 -9.72 2.65 -9.46
N GLU A 207 -10.51 1.87 -10.19
CA GLU A 207 -11.64 1.11 -9.64
C GLU A 207 -11.17 0.11 -8.57
N ASN A 208 -10.12 -0.65 -8.85
CA ASN A 208 -9.55 -1.59 -7.88
C ASN A 208 -9.03 -0.87 -6.63
N PHE A 209 -8.35 0.27 -6.77
CA PHE A 209 -7.96 1.08 -5.60
C PHE A 209 -9.19 1.56 -4.81
N ALA A 210 -10.22 2.08 -5.48
CA ALA A 210 -11.46 2.49 -4.83
C ALA A 210 -12.10 1.32 -4.06
N ASN A 211 -12.15 0.12 -4.66
CA ASN A 211 -12.66 -1.09 -4.03
C ASN A 211 -11.79 -1.57 -2.85
N THR A 212 -10.46 -1.43 -2.91
CA THR A 212 -9.58 -1.67 -1.75
C THR A 212 -9.98 -0.79 -0.58
N PHE A 213 -10.03 0.53 -0.78
CA PHE A 213 -10.33 1.46 0.31
C PHE A 213 -11.75 1.30 0.83
N LYS A 214 -12.72 1.04 -0.05
CA LYS A 214 -14.08 0.72 0.33
C LYS A 214 -14.16 -0.57 1.16
N GLY A 215 -13.56 -1.66 0.69
CA GLY A 215 -13.55 -2.94 1.42
C GLY A 215 -12.90 -2.81 2.80
N ILE A 216 -11.79 -2.06 2.91
CA ILE A 216 -11.20 -1.75 4.21
C ILE A 216 -12.19 -0.97 5.10
N GLY A 217 -12.93 -0.01 4.55
CA GLY A 217 -13.99 0.69 5.27
C GLY A 217 -15.07 -0.24 5.84
N ASN A 218 -15.51 -1.22 5.04
CA ASN A 218 -16.45 -2.27 5.49
C ASN A 218 -15.87 -3.10 6.64
N ILE A 219 -14.60 -3.50 6.54
CA ILE A 219 -13.90 -4.24 7.60
C ILE A 219 -13.75 -3.40 8.88
N LEU A 220 -13.44 -2.10 8.74
CA LEU A 220 -13.31 -1.19 9.87
C LEU A 220 -14.63 -1.03 10.62
N HIS A 221 -15.77 -0.97 9.92
CA HIS A 221 -17.08 -0.96 10.55
C HIS A 221 -17.28 -2.17 11.48
N LEU A 222 -17.00 -3.37 10.96
CA LEU A 222 -17.09 -4.62 11.73
C LEU A 222 -16.17 -4.63 12.97
N LEU A 223 -14.99 -4.01 12.89
CA LEU A 223 -14.13 -3.85 14.06
C LEU A 223 -14.70 -2.84 15.06
N GLN A 224 -15.31 -1.75 14.57
CA GLN A 224 -15.90 -0.71 15.41
C GLN A 224 -17.10 -1.22 16.20
N ASP A 225 -17.87 -2.15 15.65
CA ASP A 225 -18.97 -2.83 16.36
C ASP A 225 -18.50 -3.58 17.60
N MET A 226 -17.25 -4.02 17.65
CA MET A 226 -16.69 -4.64 18.85
C MET A 226 -16.55 -3.66 20.02
N ALA A 227 -16.71 -2.34 19.77
CA ALA A 227 -16.84 -1.32 20.81
C ALA A 227 -18.29 -1.09 21.25
N VAL A 228 -19.27 -1.86 20.75
CA VAL A 228 -20.66 -1.79 21.17
C VAL A 228 -20.98 -2.97 22.10
N PRO A 229 -21.37 -2.72 23.37
CA PRO A 229 -21.61 -3.78 24.34
C PRO A 229 -22.64 -4.83 23.90
N ALA A 230 -23.67 -4.42 23.14
CA ALA A 230 -24.68 -5.34 22.63
C ALA A 230 -24.14 -6.30 21.56
N HIS A 231 -23.22 -5.83 20.69
CA HIS A 231 -22.64 -6.62 19.61
C HIS A 231 -21.75 -7.74 20.15
N VAL A 232 -20.99 -7.44 21.20
CA VAL A 232 -20.07 -8.42 21.79
C VAL A 232 -20.73 -9.35 22.80
N ARG A 233 -22.02 -9.12 23.10
CA ARG A 233 -22.83 -9.91 24.05
C ARG A 233 -24.02 -10.60 23.37
N ASN A 234 -24.02 -10.65 22.04
CA ASN A 234 -25.10 -11.24 21.24
C ASN A 234 -26.50 -10.72 21.62
N ASP A 235 -26.60 -9.47 22.12
CA ASP A 235 -27.84 -8.90 22.65
C ASP A 235 -28.61 -8.14 21.54
N PHE A 236 -29.03 -8.87 20.52
CA PHE A 236 -29.73 -8.30 19.36
C PHE A 236 -31.04 -7.65 19.76
N VAL A 237 -31.83 -8.27 20.63
CA VAL A 237 -33.10 -7.69 21.10
C VAL A 237 -32.85 -6.38 21.86
N GLY A 238 -31.78 -6.32 22.64
CA GLY A 238 -31.37 -5.12 23.39
C GLY A 238 -30.88 -4.00 22.49
N HIS A 239 -30.22 -4.37 21.39
CA HIS A 239 -29.77 -3.46 20.34
C HIS A 239 -30.95 -2.88 19.52
N VAL A 240 -31.98 -3.67 19.14
CA VAL A 240 -33.07 -3.19 18.28
C VAL A 240 -34.20 -2.47 19.06
N TRP A 241 -34.51 -2.84 20.32
CA TRP A 241 -35.68 -2.29 21.04
C TRP A 241 -35.52 -2.15 22.57
N PRO A 242 -35.84 -0.97 23.12
CA PRO A 242 -35.02 0.23 23.10
C PRO A 242 -33.96 0.17 24.21
N GLU A 243 -32.69 0.16 23.85
CA GLU A 243 -31.62 0.78 24.62
C GLU A 243 -30.60 1.30 23.61
N TRP A 244 -30.08 2.50 23.84
CA TRP A 244 -29.63 3.38 22.77
C TRP A 244 -28.19 3.78 23.01
N PHE A 245 -27.26 2.84 23.25
CA PHE A 245 -25.84 3.21 23.30
C PHE A 245 -25.40 3.88 22.00
N GLU A 246 -25.66 3.24 20.85
CA GLU A 246 -25.34 3.82 19.53
C GLU A 246 -26.10 5.12 19.26
N LYS A 247 -27.39 5.17 19.62
CA LYS A 247 -28.16 6.41 19.45
C LYS A 247 -27.70 7.52 20.40
N TYR A 248 -27.27 7.19 21.61
CA TYR A 248 -26.64 8.14 22.53
C TYR A 248 -25.33 8.66 21.92
N VAL A 249 -24.50 7.77 21.39
CA VAL A 249 -23.25 8.12 20.71
C VAL A 249 -23.53 9.04 19.51
N LYS A 250 -24.47 8.68 18.63
CA LYS A 250 -24.92 9.55 17.53
C LYS A 250 -25.32 10.94 17.99
N ASP A 251 -26.19 11.02 18.99
CA ASP A 251 -26.81 12.29 19.38
C ASP A 251 -25.82 13.19 20.15
N ASN A 252 -24.77 12.61 20.76
CA ASN A 252 -23.94 13.31 21.74
C ASN A 252 -22.42 13.28 21.49
N ALA A 253 -21.88 12.25 20.85
CA ALA A 253 -20.44 12.00 20.86
C ALA A 253 -19.62 13.12 20.21
N ASP A 254 -20.09 13.70 19.11
CA ASP A 254 -19.42 14.83 18.46
C ASP A 254 -19.51 16.11 19.29
N ASN A 255 -20.72 16.42 19.79
CA ASN A 255 -20.96 17.58 20.65
C ASN A 255 -20.10 17.54 21.92
N LEU A 256 -19.81 16.33 22.41
CA LEU A 256 -19.00 16.08 23.60
C LEU A 256 -17.51 15.82 23.27
N GLY A 257 -17.11 15.83 21.99
CA GLY A 257 -15.74 15.60 21.56
C GLY A 257 -15.19 14.21 21.95
N LEU A 258 -16.06 13.19 21.98
CA LEU A 258 -15.71 11.83 22.39
C LEU A 258 -15.03 11.03 21.28
N ILE A 259 -15.39 11.25 20.02
CA ILE A 259 -14.71 10.68 18.86
C ILE A 259 -13.50 11.56 18.53
N LYS A 260 -12.32 11.14 18.99
CA LYS A 260 -11.09 11.93 18.89
C LYS A 260 -9.92 11.09 18.43
N LYS A 261 -8.93 11.78 17.84
CA LYS A 261 -7.64 11.19 17.49
C LYS A 261 -7.00 10.56 18.73
N THR A 262 -6.49 9.34 18.58
CA THR A 262 -5.77 8.60 19.63
C THR A 262 -4.51 7.94 19.05
N THR A 263 -3.76 7.24 19.88
CA THR A 263 -2.64 6.39 19.43
C THR A 263 -3.18 5.12 18.77
N ALA A 264 -2.62 4.76 17.61
CA ALA A 264 -2.92 3.48 16.96
C ALA A 264 -2.47 2.32 17.86
N ILE A 265 -3.30 1.28 17.94
CA ILE A 265 -2.96 0.04 18.65
C ILE A 265 -2.06 -0.79 17.74
N GLU A 266 -0.84 -1.07 18.20
CA GLU A 266 0.09 -1.91 17.45
C GLU A 266 0.00 -3.35 17.98
N ILE A 267 -0.37 -4.28 17.10
CA ILE A 267 -0.36 -5.72 17.37
C ILE A 267 0.80 -6.32 16.58
N THR A 268 1.92 -6.61 17.25
CA THR A 268 3.13 -7.15 16.60
C THR A 268 3.15 -8.67 16.65
N ASN A 269 3.54 -9.33 15.55
CA ASN A 269 3.73 -10.78 15.48
C ASN A 269 2.49 -11.60 15.89
N ALA A 270 1.30 -11.08 15.62
CA ALA A 270 0.03 -11.77 15.85
C ALA A 270 -0.82 -11.83 14.58
N SER A 271 -1.87 -12.63 14.61
CA SER A 271 -2.89 -12.63 13.56
C SER A 271 -3.63 -11.29 13.57
N TYR A 272 -4.08 -10.80 12.42
CA TYR A 272 -4.92 -9.60 12.36
C TYR A 272 -6.32 -9.83 12.95
N THR A 273 -6.73 -11.07 13.17
CA THR A 273 -7.94 -11.39 13.95
C THR A 273 -7.85 -10.88 15.40
N ASN A 274 -6.64 -10.74 15.95
CA ASN A 274 -6.37 -10.24 17.31
C ASN A 274 -6.87 -8.80 17.55
N PHE A 275 -7.18 -8.03 16.49
CA PHE A 275 -7.84 -6.74 16.67
C PHE A 275 -9.28 -6.91 17.19
N TRP A 276 -9.98 -7.97 16.80
CA TRP A 276 -11.32 -8.30 17.30
C TRP A 276 -11.23 -9.07 18.61
N ASP A 277 -10.50 -10.17 18.61
CA ASP A 277 -10.41 -11.14 19.70
C ASP A 277 -9.02 -11.78 19.62
N SER A 278 -8.27 -11.79 20.72
CA SER A 278 -6.96 -12.43 20.83
C SER A 278 -6.96 -13.67 21.73
N ASP A 279 -8.15 -14.11 22.16
CA ASP A 279 -8.41 -15.27 23.02
C ASP A 279 -7.65 -15.22 24.36
N LEU A 280 -7.38 -14.02 24.86
CA LEU A 280 -6.75 -13.80 26.16
C LEU A 280 -7.79 -13.86 27.30
N TYR A 281 -9.01 -13.42 27.03
CA TYR A 281 -10.13 -13.39 27.96
C TYR A 281 -11.01 -14.62 27.82
N ASP A 282 -10.95 -15.52 28.80
CA ASP A 282 -11.65 -16.81 28.79
C ASP A 282 -12.98 -16.79 29.57
N GLY A 283 -13.44 -15.60 29.98
CA GLY A 283 -14.60 -15.44 30.85
C GLY A 283 -14.29 -15.57 32.35
N THR A 284 -13.06 -15.92 32.75
CA THR A 284 -12.66 -16.05 34.16
C THR A 284 -11.68 -14.97 34.63
N ASN A 285 -10.98 -14.33 33.69
CA ASN A 285 -9.81 -13.47 33.93
C ASN A 285 -9.96 -12.02 33.40
N PRO A 286 -11.06 -11.28 33.70
CA PRO A 286 -11.40 -10.00 33.05
C PRO A 286 -10.33 -8.90 33.19
N SER A 287 -9.50 -8.97 34.22
CA SER A 287 -8.38 -8.03 34.43
C SER A 287 -7.40 -8.00 33.25
N ILE A 288 -7.24 -9.10 32.50
CA ILE A 288 -6.32 -9.19 31.36
C ILE A 288 -6.65 -8.18 30.27
N THR A 289 -7.94 -7.83 30.12
CA THR A 289 -8.43 -6.92 29.08
C THR A 289 -7.98 -5.47 29.25
N THR A 290 -7.50 -5.11 30.45
CA THR A 290 -7.05 -3.75 30.78
C THR A 290 -5.53 -3.59 30.81
N LEU A 291 -4.80 -4.69 30.68
CA LEU A 291 -3.34 -4.68 30.78
C LEU A 291 -2.72 -4.08 29.51
N LEU A 292 -1.60 -3.36 29.69
CA LEU A 292 -0.81 -2.87 28.58
C LEU A 292 0.04 -4.01 27.97
N PRO A 293 0.45 -3.90 26.69
CA PRO A 293 1.45 -4.78 26.11
C PRO A 293 2.69 -4.82 27.01
N GLY A 294 3.13 -6.02 27.39
CA GLY A 294 4.33 -6.28 28.18
C GLY A 294 4.03 -6.83 29.56
N LEU A 295 2.75 -6.82 29.94
CA LEU A 295 2.23 -7.32 31.21
C LEU A 295 1.30 -8.54 31.03
N THR A 296 1.19 -9.04 29.80
CA THR A 296 0.39 -10.20 29.38
C THR A 296 1.27 -11.28 28.77
N GLU A 297 0.83 -12.55 28.80
CA GLU A 297 1.51 -13.63 28.09
C GLU A 297 1.62 -13.30 26.59
N GLY A 298 2.77 -13.61 25.98
CA GLY A 298 3.02 -13.30 24.57
C GLY A 298 3.16 -11.81 24.23
N ASN A 299 3.11 -10.89 25.21
CA ASN A 299 3.18 -9.44 25.01
C ASN A 299 2.01 -8.91 24.12
N GLN A 300 0.85 -9.57 24.17
CA GLN A 300 -0.33 -9.26 23.34
C GLN A 300 -1.39 -8.46 24.10
N LEU A 301 -2.09 -7.58 23.39
CA LEU A 301 -3.26 -6.88 23.93
C LEU A 301 -4.51 -7.75 23.72
N ALA A 302 -5.47 -7.69 24.64
CA ALA A 302 -6.81 -8.23 24.40
C ALA A 302 -7.43 -7.56 23.16
N GLY A 303 -8.18 -8.31 22.37
CA GLY A 303 -9.02 -7.80 21.31
C GLY A 303 -10.09 -6.84 21.82
N LEU A 304 -10.64 -6.03 20.91
CA LEU A 304 -11.66 -5.04 21.27
C LEU A 304 -12.94 -5.70 21.79
N ALA A 305 -13.31 -6.88 21.27
CA ALA A 305 -14.50 -7.61 21.70
C ALA A 305 -14.37 -8.08 23.16
N GLU A 306 -13.22 -8.63 23.52
CA GLU A 306 -12.89 -9.09 24.87
C GLU A 306 -12.94 -7.92 25.87
N TYR A 307 -12.31 -6.79 25.53
CA TYR A 307 -12.35 -5.59 26.36
C TYR A 307 -13.77 -5.10 26.57
N THR A 308 -14.59 -5.03 25.52
CA THR A 308 -15.95 -4.54 25.64
C THR A 308 -16.83 -5.51 26.44
N ASN A 309 -16.73 -6.81 26.16
CA ASN A 309 -17.53 -7.87 26.76
C ASN A 309 -17.30 -7.97 28.28
N ALA A 310 -16.03 -7.97 28.71
CA ALA A 310 -15.65 -8.12 30.12
C ALA A 310 -16.05 -6.91 30.99
N ASN A 311 -16.23 -5.73 30.39
CA ASN A 311 -16.24 -4.47 31.13
C ASN A 311 -17.55 -3.69 31.10
N PHE A 312 -18.41 -3.89 30.11
CA PHE A 312 -19.61 -3.10 29.92
C PHE A 312 -20.86 -3.97 29.82
N LEU A 313 -22.00 -3.41 30.22
CA LEU A 313 -23.29 -4.09 30.15
C LEU A 313 -24.05 -3.76 28.87
N SER A 314 -24.94 -4.65 28.43
CA SER A 314 -26.00 -4.35 27.47
C SER A 314 -27.37 -4.65 28.08
N LYS A 315 -28.43 -4.16 27.44
CA LYS A 315 -29.80 -4.15 27.97
C LYS A 315 -30.31 -5.46 28.56
N ASN A 316 -30.18 -6.56 27.85
CA ASN A 316 -30.70 -7.85 28.29
C ASN A 316 -29.64 -8.72 28.97
N THR A 317 -28.43 -8.18 29.17
CA THR A 317 -27.29 -8.88 29.79
C THR A 317 -26.82 -8.18 31.07
N LEU A 318 -27.76 -7.55 31.79
CA LEU A 318 -27.51 -6.81 33.03
C LEU A 318 -27.24 -7.77 34.21
N LEU A 319 -25.95 -7.93 34.57
CA LEU A 319 -25.48 -8.75 35.70
C LEU A 319 -26.05 -10.19 35.65
N THR A 320 -25.66 -10.89 34.59
CA THR A 320 -26.14 -12.23 34.21
C THR A 320 -25.20 -13.36 34.65
N GLU A 321 -24.31 -13.13 35.61
CA GLU A 321 -23.33 -14.12 36.08
C GLU A 321 -23.97 -15.36 36.72
N ASP A 322 -25.21 -15.24 37.20
CA ASP A 322 -25.98 -16.33 37.81
C ASP A 322 -26.86 -17.08 36.79
N TYR A 323 -26.82 -16.71 35.50
CA TYR A 323 -27.60 -17.38 34.46
C TYR A 323 -26.98 -18.75 34.15
N ASN A 324 -27.74 -19.61 33.44
CA ASN A 324 -27.20 -20.88 32.98
C ASN A 324 -25.98 -20.63 32.07
N GLN A 325 -24.81 -21.17 32.45
CA GLN A 325 -23.54 -20.96 31.74
C GLN A 325 -23.55 -21.37 30.25
N TYR A 326 -24.50 -22.22 29.86
CA TYR A 326 -24.70 -22.65 28.46
C TYR A 326 -25.77 -21.83 27.72
N GLY A 327 -26.39 -20.86 28.40
CA GLY A 327 -27.43 -20.00 27.83
C GLY A 327 -26.86 -18.86 26.98
N PRO A 328 -27.66 -18.31 26.04
CA PRO A 328 -27.22 -17.24 25.14
C PRO A 328 -26.85 -15.97 25.89
N TYR A 329 -27.60 -15.62 26.95
CA TYR A 329 -27.38 -14.42 27.76
C TYR A 329 -26.45 -14.59 28.96
N TYR A 330 -25.75 -15.72 29.08
CA TYR A 330 -24.77 -15.86 30.16
C TYR A 330 -23.49 -15.10 29.83
N PHE A 331 -23.17 -14.16 30.70
CA PHE A 331 -21.92 -13.40 30.73
C PHE A 331 -21.44 -13.30 32.17
N PRO A 332 -20.24 -13.79 32.50
CA PRO A 332 -19.71 -13.83 33.86
C PRO A 332 -19.25 -12.46 34.38
N TYR A 333 -18.99 -11.50 33.49
CA TYR A 333 -18.58 -10.14 33.83
C TYR A 333 -19.22 -9.12 32.88
N PRO A 334 -19.47 -7.87 33.33
CA PRO A 334 -19.42 -7.42 34.72
C PRO A 334 -20.41 -8.17 35.62
N ARG A 335 -19.99 -8.49 36.86
CA ARG A 335 -20.80 -9.17 37.88
C ARG A 335 -21.12 -8.26 39.05
N ALA A 336 -22.19 -8.57 39.77
CA ALA A 336 -22.68 -7.79 40.88
C ALA A 336 -21.64 -7.57 41.99
N THR A 337 -20.86 -8.61 42.31
CA THR A 337 -19.85 -8.57 43.38
C THR A 337 -18.66 -7.65 43.06
N SER A 338 -18.51 -7.25 41.79
CA SER A 338 -17.51 -6.28 41.33
C SER A 338 -18.03 -4.83 41.38
N THR A 339 -19.24 -4.64 41.93
CA THR A 339 -19.90 -3.32 41.95
C THR A 339 -20.21 -2.84 43.36
N VAL A 340 -20.22 -1.52 43.51
CA VAL A 340 -20.67 -0.82 44.72
C VAL A 340 -21.75 0.18 44.36
N ARG A 341 -22.81 0.24 45.17
CA ARG A 341 -23.87 1.23 44.99
C ARG A 341 -23.43 2.56 45.58
N TRP A 342 -23.60 3.62 44.81
CA TRP A 342 -23.28 4.99 45.22
C TRP A 342 -24.32 5.97 44.68
N LYS A 343 -24.29 7.21 45.17
CA LYS A 343 -25.24 8.27 44.80
C LYS A 343 -24.51 9.38 44.06
N ASP A 344 -24.89 9.63 42.81
CA ASP A 344 -24.42 10.78 42.06
C ASP A 344 -25.13 12.04 42.55
N THR A 345 -24.36 12.98 43.07
CA THR A 345 -24.88 14.25 43.60
C THR A 345 -25.30 15.21 42.49
N SER A 346 -24.84 15.01 41.25
CA SER A 346 -25.16 15.86 40.10
C SER A 346 -26.61 15.71 39.63
N ASN A 347 -27.18 14.51 39.76
CA ASN A 347 -28.56 14.21 39.35
C ASN A 347 -29.40 13.54 40.44
N ASN A 348 -28.82 13.36 41.63
CA ASN A 348 -29.44 12.78 42.82
C ASN A 348 -29.93 11.31 42.65
N LYS A 349 -29.45 10.60 41.62
CA LYS A 349 -29.77 9.18 41.37
C LYS A 349 -28.72 8.26 42.00
N ASN A 350 -29.09 6.99 42.20
CA ASN A 350 -28.18 5.97 42.69
C ASN A 350 -27.71 5.08 41.54
N TYR A 351 -26.41 4.84 41.45
CA TYR A 351 -25.76 4.04 40.42
C TYR A 351 -25.00 2.87 41.04
N LEU A 352 -24.77 1.85 40.24
CA LEU A 352 -23.72 0.86 40.45
C LEU A 352 -22.43 1.39 39.82
N ARG A 353 -21.37 1.49 40.61
CA ARG A 353 -19.99 1.71 40.14
C ARG A 353 -19.30 0.35 40.06
N LYS A 354 -18.65 0.07 38.94
CA LYS A 354 -17.72 -1.07 38.82
C LYS A 354 -16.35 -0.64 39.32
N ASN A 355 -15.89 -1.23 40.41
CA ASN A 355 -14.58 -0.93 41.02
C ASN A 355 -13.72 -2.18 41.26
N GLY A 356 -14.19 -3.34 40.82
CA GLY A 356 -13.42 -4.59 40.77
C GLY A 356 -13.46 -5.22 39.38
N ASP A 357 -12.55 -6.16 39.14
CA ASP A 357 -12.47 -7.04 37.96
C ASP A 357 -12.48 -6.29 36.61
N GLY A 358 -11.31 -5.90 36.08
CA GLY A 358 -11.17 -5.19 34.81
C GLY A 358 -11.31 -3.66 34.93
N GLU A 359 -11.92 -3.02 33.93
CA GLU A 359 -12.05 -1.56 33.83
C GLU A 359 -12.96 -0.98 34.92
N THR A 360 -12.54 0.16 35.49
CA THR A 360 -13.38 0.92 36.43
C THR A 360 -14.38 1.78 35.67
N VAL A 361 -15.66 1.67 36.04
CA VAL A 361 -16.77 2.40 35.40
C VAL A 361 -17.62 3.05 36.49
N GLU A 362 -17.72 4.38 36.47
CA GLU A 362 -18.39 5.16 37.50
C GLU A 362 -19.91 4.96 37.49
N HIS A 363 -20.53 5.05 36.32
CA HIS A 363 -21.95 4.81 36.08
C HIS A 363 -22.14 3.50 35.30
N LEU A 364 -21.90 2.35 35.92
CA LEU A 364 -22.13 1.05 35.24
C LEU A 364 -23.62 0.83 34.95
N ALA A 365 -24.49 1.03 35.93
CA ALA A 365 -25.94 0.92 35.74
C ALA A 365 -26.69 1.79 36.75
N VAL A 366 -27.80 2.41 36.36
CA VAL A 366 -28.64 3.16 37.29
C VAL A 366 -29.54 2.19 38.07
N THR A 367 -29.67 2.41 39.37
CA THR A 367 -30.54 1.60 40.24
C THR A 367 -31.95 2.20 40.31
N GLY A 368 -32.95 1.36 40.06
CA GLY A 368 -34.36 1.73 40.17
C GLY A 368 -34.84 1.87 41.60
N LEU A 369 -36.03 2.47 41.77
CA LEU A 369 -36.71 2.64 43.06
C LEU A 369 -36.81 1.33 43.87
N LEU A 370 -37.05 0.21 43.18
CA LEU A 370 -37.24 -1.11 43.79
C LEU A 370 -35.94 -1.81 44.16
N TYR A 371 -34.76 -1.24 43.85
CA TYR A 371 -33.47 -1.90 44.06
C TYR A 371 -33.30 -2.41 45.50
N GLY A 372 -33.43 -1.53 46.49
CA GLY A 372 -33.32 -1.92 47.90
C GLY A 372 -34.46 -2.84 48.38
N TYR A 373 -35.67 -2.66 47.84
CA TYR A 373 -36.83 -3.47 48.19
C TYR A 373 -36.68 -4.91 47.69
N ARG A 374 -36.11 -5.14 46.50
CA ARG A 374 -35.82 -6.48 45.97
C ARG A 374 -34.97 -7.28 46.94
N PHE A 375 -33.83 -6.73 47.40
CA PHE A 375 -32.94 -7.45 48.31
C PHE A 375 -33.52 -7.66 49.70
N LYS A 376 -34.38 -6.74 50.15
CA LYS A 376 -35.00 -6.84 51.47
C LYS A 376 -36.16 -7.84 51.52
N TYR A 377 -37.00 -7.87 50.50
CA TYR A 377 -38.26 -8.61 50.51
C TYR A 377 -38.27 -9.83 49.57
N PHE A 378 -37.37 -9.88 48.58
CA PHE A 378 -37.25 -10.95 47.61
C PHE A 378 -35.79 -11.42 47.42
N PRO A 379 -35.01 -11.71 48.49
CA PRO A 379 -33.61 -12.12 48.36
C PRO A 379 -33.42 -13.44 47.62
N GLN A 380 -34.45 -14.29 47.56
CA GLN A 380 -34.46 -15.55 46.82
C GLN A 380 -34.48 -15.37 45.30
N THR A 381 -34.96 -14.23 44.82
CA THR A 381 -35.09 -13.96 43.39
C THR A 381 -33.73 -13.57 42.86
N LYS A 382 -33.01 -14.49 42.20
CA LYS A 382 -31.68 -14.24 41.61
C LYS A 382 -31.72 -13.56 40.24
N LEU A 383 -32.78 -13.82 39.48
CA LEU A 383 -33.00 -13.25 38.14
C LEU A 383 -33.66 -11.86 38.27
N TRP A 384 -33.33 -10.92 37.38
CA TRP A 384 -33.91 -9.56 37.29
C TRP A 384 -33.43 -8.57 38.36
N TRP A 385 -32.31 -7.91 38.05
CA TRP A 385 -31.83 -6.75 38.81
C TRP A 385 -32.71 -5.52 38.51
N PRO A 386 -33.13 -4.72 39.52
CA PRO A 386 -33.89 -3.49 39.29
C PRO A 386 -32.94 -2.37 38.83
N ILE A 387 -32.25 -2.59 37.71
CA ILE A 387 -31.26 -1.70 37.13
C ILE A 387 -31.56 -1.49 35.64
N MET A 388 -31.06 -0.39 35.09
CA MET A 388 -31.15 -0.06 33.66
C MET A 388 -29.94 0.78 33.26
N LEU A 389 -29.80 1.05 31.97
CA LEU A 389 -28.78 1.95 31.44
C LEU A 389 -29.45 3.29 31.07
N ASP A 390 -28.82 4.40 31.49
CA ASP A 390 -29.24 5.77 31.15
C ASP A 390 -28.08 6.56 30.53
N ASP A 391 -28.33 7.81 30.13
CA ASP A 391 -27.35 8.65 29.43
C ASP A 391 -26.01 8.78 30.16
N LYS A 392 -25.99 8.77 31.50
CA LYS A 392 -24.73 8.81 32.26
C LYS A 392 -23.95 7.51 32.14
N CYS A 393 -24.65 6.37 32.09
CA CYS A 393 -24.03 5.09 31.78
C CYS A 393 -23.42 5.09 30.38
N HIS A 394 -24.20 5.49 29.37
CA HIS A 394 -23.72 5.53 28.00
C HIS A 394 -22.58 6.53 27.79
N TYR A 395 -22.58 7.66 28.51
CA TYR A 395 -21.46 8.60 28.51
C TYR A 395 -20.16 7.95 28.97
N ASP A 396 -20.16 7.32 30.16
CA ASP A 396 -18.97 6.67 30.71
C ASP A 396 -18.47 5.54 29.79
N TYR A 397 -19.41 4.80 29.19
CA TYR A 397 -19.09 3.74 28.22
C TYR A 397 -18.40 4.35 26.99
N ALA A 398 -19.01 5.37 26.38
CA ALA A 398 -18.52 6.03 25.18
C ALA A 398 -17.14 6.67 25.40
N GLN A 399 -16.88 7.25 26.58
CA GLN A 399 -15.58 7.81 26.94
C GLN A 399 -14.44 6.79 26.88
N LYS A 400 -14.74 5.51 27.12
CA LYS A 400 -13.76 4.41 27.12
C LYS A 400 -13.70 3.70 25.77
N LEU A 401 -14.86 3.45 25.18
CA LEU A 401 -15.01 2.61 23.99
C LEU A 401 -14.65 3.35 22.69
N LEU A 402 -15.03 4.61 22.52
CA LEU A 402 -14.79 5.34 21.26
C LEU A 402 -13.29 5.58 20.98
N PRO A 403 -12.45 5.99 21.95
CA PRO A 403 -11.00 6.09 21.71
C PRO A 403 -10.36 4.73 21.38
N LYS A 404 -10.89 3.62 21.91
CA LYS A 404 -10.41 2.28 21.54
C LYS A 404 -10.87 1.88 20.14
N ALA A 405 -12.11 2.13 19.77
CA ALA A 405 -12.59 1.91 18.40
C ALA A 405 -11.70 2.61 17.36
N VAL A 406 -11.36 3.88 17.61
CA VAL A 406 -10.42 4.67 16.79
C VAL A 406 -9.01 4.04 16.80
N GLY A 407 -8.48 3.68 17.96
CA GLY A 407 -7.13 3.13 18.11
C GLY A 407 -6.92 1.77 17.44
N TYR A 408 -7.86 0.84 17.63
CA TYR A 408 -7.85 -0.48 16.98
C TYR A 408 -8.02 -0.35 15.47
N SER A 409 -8.95 0.51 15.02
CA SER A 409 -9.13 0.81 13.58
C SER A 409 -7.86 1.38 12.94
N ALA A 410 -7.19 2.32 13.60
CA ALA A 410 -5.93 2.90 13.12
C ALA A 410 -4.80 1.86 13.08
N GLY A 411 -4.76 0.96 14.06
CA GLY A 411 -3.84 -0.17 14.10
C GLY A 411 -4.06 -1.16 12.97
N LEU A 412 -5.32 -1.51 12.68
CA LEU A 412 -5.66 -2.40 11.57
C LEU A 412 -5.29 -1.80 10.22
N LEU A 413 -5.48 -0.48 10.04
CA LEU A 413 -4.98 0.25 8.86
C LEU A 413 -3.45 0.15 8.74
N ASN A 414 -2.72 0.36 9.83
CA ASN A 414 -1.27 0.19 9.84
C ASN A 414 -0.90 -1.26 9.44
N TYR A 415 -1.60 -2.25 9.96
CA TYR A 415 -1.36 -3.67 9.66
C TYR A 415 -1.62 -4.01 8.18
N PHE A 416 -2.73 -3.51 7.60
CA PHE A 416 -3.04 -3.75 6.19
C PHE A 416 -1.94 -3.18 5.29
N PHE A 417 -1.47 -1.97 5.60
CA PHE A 417 -0.44 -1.27 4.82
C PHE A 417 0.96 -1.35 5.46
N ARG A 418 1.30 -2.46 6.14
CA ARG A 418 2.61 -2.61 6.82
C ARG A 418 3.74 -3.09 5.91
N GLY A 419 3.42 -3.83 4.86
CA GLY A 419 4.41 -4.51 4.03
C GLY A 419 5.21 -3.51 3.19
N THR A 420 6.53 -3.44 3.43
CA THR A 420 7.43 -2.53 2.73
C THR A 420 8.62 -3.28 2.11
N ILE A 421 9.03 -2.83 0.93
CA ILE A 421 10.19 -3.31 0.21
C ILE A 421 11.10 -2.13 -0.10
N GLU A 422 12.40 -2.31 0.09
CA GLU A 422 13.43 -1.41 -0.40
C GLU A 422 13.93 -1.90 -1.77
N ILE A 423 14.09 -0.94 -2.69
CA ILE A 423 14.63 -1.15 -4.03
C ILE A 423 15.93 -0.33 -4.14
N THR A 424 17.02 -1.03 -4.46
CA THR A 424 18.36 -0.46 -4.63
C THR A 424 18.95 -0.89 -5.98
N PRO A 425 19.93 -0.14 -6.52
CA PRO A 425 20.54 -0.49 -7.78
C PRO A 425 21.32 -1.80 -7.66
N PRO A 426 21.50 -2.54 -8.77
CA PRO A 426 22.41 -3.69 -8.82
C PRO A 426 23.87 -3.26 -8.71
N ALA A 427 24.81 -4.22 -8.61
CA ALA A 427 26.24 -3.92 -8.49
C ALA A 427 26.81 -3.08 -9.65
N GLN A 428 26.19 -3.18 -10.83
CA GLN A 428 26.49 -2.41 -12.03
C GLN A 428 25.99 -0.96 -11.98
N TYR A 429 25.16 -0.58 -11.00
CA TYR A 429 24.45 0.71 -10.91
C TYR A 429 23.47 1.02 -12.06
N VAL A 430 23.19 0.05 -12.94
CA VAL A 430 22.26 0.18 -14.06
C VAL A 430 21.13 -0.84 -13.95
N TYR A 431 19.90 -0.37 -13.96
CA TYR A 431 18.70 -1.21 -13.91
C TYR A 431 18.43 -1.89 -15.26
N SER A 432 18.68 -1.20 -16.37
CA SER A 432 18.47 -1.75 -17.72
C SER A 432 19.28 -1.02 -18.79
N ILE A 433 19.64 -1.75 -19.86
CA ILE A 433 20.25 -1.22 -21.08
C ILE A 433 19.38 -1.66 -22.27
N ALA A 434 19.07 -0.71 -23.16
CA ALA A 434 18.40 -0.95 -24.43
C ALA A 434 19.24 -0.45 -25.62
N ASP A 435 18.93 -0.98 -26.80
CA ASP A 435 19.55 -0.57 -28.07
C ASP A 435 19.20 0.87 -28.41
N GLY A 436 20.22 1.75 -28.44
CA GLY A 436 20.10 3.13 -28.87
C GLY A 436 20.48 3.37 -30.33
N SER A 437 20.99 2.35 -31.01
CA SER A 437 21.60 2.44 -32.33
C SER A 437 20.58 2.53 -33.47
N GLN A 438 19.35 2.08 -33.22
CA GLN A 438 18.25 2.11 -34.18
C GLN A 438 17.27 3.22 -33.82
N THR A 439 16.62 3.80 -34.83
CA THR A 439 15.45 4.66 -34.61
C THR A 439 14.31 3.80 -34.04
N PRO A 440 13.40 4.31 -33.17
CA PRO A 440 12.20 3.56 -32.82
C PRO A 440 11.46 3.17 -34.09
N TYR A 441 11.27 1.87 -34.30
CA TYR A 441 10.41 1.35 -35.35
C TYR A 441 9.56 0.23 -34.81
N THR A 442 8.42 0.03 -35.46
CA THR A 442 7.63 -1.18 -35.30
C THR A 442 7.97 -2.08 -36.48
N ASP A 443 8.44 -3.30 -36.22
CA ASP A 443 8.74 -4.23 -37.30
C ASP A 443 7.45 -4.78 -37.96
N ALA A 444 7.61 -5.55 -39.03
CA ALA A 444 6.49 -6.13 -39.77
C ALA A 444 5.59 -7.07 -38.93
N TYR A 445 6.03 -7.46 -37.74
CA TYR A 445 5.32 -8.33 -36.80
C TYR A 445 4.67 -7.55 -35.65
N GLY A 446 4.81 -6.22 -35.62
CA GLY A 446 4.24 -5.37 -34.58
C GLY A 446 5.15 -5.16 -33.37
N ASN A 447 6.40 -5.68 -33.37
CA ASN A 447 7.31 -5.47 -32.25
C ASN A 447 7.91 -4.08 -32.31
N LYS A 448 7.90 -3.38 -31.18
CA LYS A 448 8.50 -2.06 -31.04
C LYS A 448 9.96 -2.22 -30.62
N HIS A 449 10.86 -1.58 -31.35
CA HIS A 449 12.30 -1.57 -31.07
C HIS A 449 12.68 -0.35 -30.23
N GLN A 450 13.84 -0.39 -29.56
CA GLN A 450 14.28 0.59 -28.55
C GLN A 450 13.39 0.59 -27.28
N GLN A 451 13.31 -0.57 -26.63
CA GLN A 451 12.54 -0.76 -25.40
C GLN A 451 13.32 -1.54 -24.35
N PHE A 452 12.97 -1.33 -23.09
CA PHE A 452 13.49 -2.10 -21.98
C PHE A 452 12.60 -3.31 -21.72
N THR A 453 13.16 -4.50 -21.94
CA THR A 453 12.48 -5.80 -21.73
C THR A 453 12.92 -6.47 -20.44
N LYS A 454 13.94 -5.96 -19.76
CA LYS A 454 14.44 -6.50 -18.49
C LYS A 454 14.79 -5.37 -17.54
N ILE A 455 14.46 -5.51 -16.27
CA ILE A 455 14.92 -4.61 -15.21
C ILE A 455 15.59 -5.45 -14.13
N LYS A 456 16.82 -5.12 -13.80
CA LYS A 456 17.58 -5.72 -12.71
C LYS A 456 17.57 -4.79 -11.50
N ALA A 457 17.23 -5.30 -10.32
CA ALA A 457 17.22 -4.51 -9.09
C ALA A 457 17.53 -5.37 -7.86
N ASN A 458 18.12 -4.75 -6.84
CA ASN A 458 18.30 -5.35 -5.53
C ASN A 458 17.07 -5.07 -4.66
N ILE A 459 16.47 -6.14 -4.15
CA ILE A 459 15.23 -6.10 -3.36
C ILE A 459 15.52 -6.55 -1.94
N LYS A 460 15.00 -5.80 -0.96
CA LYS A 460 15.08 -6.13 0.47
C LYS A 460 13.72 -5.96 1.12
N ASN A 461 13.30 -6.94 1.93
CA ASN A 461 12.14 -6.78 2.80
C ASN A 461 12.51 -5.82 3.95
N THR A 462 11.75 -4.74 4.10
CA THR A 462 11.94 -3.76 5.18
C THR A 462 10.75 -3.72 6.15
N THR A 463 9.84 -4.68 6.04
CA THR A 463 8.69 -4.81 6.94
C THR A 463 9.19 -5.02 8.38
N PRO A 464 8.81 -4.17 9.33
CA PRO A 464 9.31 -4.27 10.70
C PRO A 464 8.94 -5.60 11.36
N ASN A 465 9.94 -6.35 11.83
CA ASN A 465 9.81 -7.59 12.61
C ASN A 465 9.07 -8.75 11.92
N GLU A 466 8.81 -8.69 10.62
CA GLU A 466 8.10 -9.75 9.88
C GLU A 466 8.89 -10.21 8.66
N ALA A 467 9.07 -11.53 8.56
CA ALA A 467 9.73 -12.17 7.44
C ALA A 467 8.73 -12.55 6.34
N MET A 468 9.15 -12.43 5.08
CA MET A 468 8.50 -13.06 3.94
C MET A 468 8.93 -14.53 3.87
N THR A 469 7.98 -15.47 3.88
CA THR A 469 8.30 -16.91 3.99
C THR A 469 7.81 -17.77 2.82
N ALA A 470 6.88 -17.27 2.01
CA ALA A 470 6.44 -17.87 0.75
C ALA A 470 5.77 -16.80 -0.11
N GLY A 471 5.86 -16.87 -1.44
CA GLY A 471 5.08 -15.97 -2.30
C GLY A 471 5.70 -15.65 -3.65
N THR A 472 5.08 -14.69 -4.32
CA THR A 472 5.46 -14.20 -5.65
C THR A 472 5.95 -12.76 -5.59
N ILE A 473 6.75 -12.39 -6.59
CA ILE A 473 7.17 -11.01 -6.84
C ILE A 473 6.79 -10.59 -8.26
N THR A 474 6.43 -9.31 -8.43
CA THR A 474 6.16 -8.70 -9.75
C THR A 474 6.61 -7.24 -9.73
N ALA A 475 7.20 -6.77 -10.82
CA ALA A 475 7.55 -5.37 -10.99
C ALA A 475 6.56 -4.66 -11.92
N VAL A 476 6.31 -3.39 -11.64
CA VAL A 476 5.41 -2.51 -12.38
C VAL A 476 6.14 -1.21 -12.65
N ALA A 477 6.32 -0.86 -13.93
CA ALA A 477 6.86 0.43 -14.32
C ALA A 477 5.71 1.39 -14.64
N LYS A 478 5.69 2.55 -13.99
CA LYS A 478 4.73 3.64 -14.23
C LYS A 478 5.48 4.80 -14.87
N TYR A 479 4.96 5.34 -15.97
CA TYR A 479 5.65 6.38 -16.74
C TYR A 479 4.69 7.18 -17.62
N LYS A 480 5.07 8.38 -18.04
CA LYS A 480 4.36 9.14 -19.07
C LYS A 480 5.03 8.92 -20.42
N LYS A 481 4.23 8.72 -21.47
CA LYS A 481 4.76 8.60 -22.84
C LYS A 481 4.99 10.00 -23.41
N ARG A 482 6.17 10.23 -23.98
CA ARG A 482 6.47 11.46 -24.71
C ARG A 482 5.78 11.45 -26.06
N THR A 483 5.18 12.58 -26.44
CA THR A 483 4.61 12.79 -27.78
C THR A 483 5.64 13.36 -28.76
N ASP A 484 6.71 13.96 -28.26
CA ASP A 484 7.77 14.64 -29.02
C ASP A 484 9.05 13.80 -29.16
N TYR A 485 9.08 12.58 -28.63
CA TYR A 485 10.26 11.73 -28.71
C TYR A 485 10.61 11.42 -30.17
N GLN A 486 11.78 11.89 -30.59
CA GLN A 486 12.33 11.65 -31.92
C GLN A 486 13.53 10.73 -31.84
N SER A 487 13.72 9.95 -32.89
CA SER A 487 14.79 8.96 -33.00
C SER A 487 16.20 9.54 -33.04
N ASP A 488 16.31 10.77 -33.55
CA ASP A 488 17.54 11.54 -33.66
C ASP A 488 17.80 12.41 -32.40
N LEU A 489 16.93 12.32 -31.39
CA LEU A 489 16.96 13.12 -30.17
C LEU A 489 16.83 14.64 -30.42
N SER A 490 16.33 15.05 -31.59
CA SER A 490 16.09 16.47 -31.90
C SER A 490 15.02 17.11 -31.00
N GLY A 491 14.17 16.28 -30.37
CA GLY A 491 13.20 16.67 -29.36
C GLY A 491 13.70 16.57 -27.92
N ASP A 492 15.02 16.39 -27.70
CA ASP A 492 15.64 16.30 -26.38
C ASP A 492 16.49 17.54 -26.06
N PRO A 493 16.40 18.09 -24.83
CA PRO A 493 15.48 17.68 -23.76
C PRO A 493 14.01 18.02 -24.11
N PRO A 494 13.03 17.29 -23.54
CA PRO A 494 11.62 17.48 -23.82
C PRO A 494 11.19 18.91 -23.44
N TYR A 495 10.40 19.53 -24.30
CA TYR A 495 9.93 20.89 -24.07
C TYR A 495 8.84 20.93 -22.98
N VAL A 496 8.81 21.95 -22.12
CA VAL A 496 7.84 22.06 -21.00
C VAL A 496 6.37 21.89 -21.45
N ALA A 497 6.02 22.29 -22.68
CA ALA A 497 4.67 22.10 -23.20
C ALA A 497 4.31 20.64 -23.59
N SER A 498 5.28 19.76 -23.85
CA SER A 498 5.02 18.30 -23.97
C SER A 498 4.77 17.65 -22.59
N GLN A 499 4.90 18.43 -21.50
CA GLN A 499 4.62 18.03 -20.12
C GLN A 499 3.33 18.64 -19.53
N ASN A 500 2.59 19.47 -20.29
CA ASN A 500 1.61 20.40 -19.74
C ASN A 500 0.28 19.72 -19.27
N PRO A 501 -0.52 20.39 -18.43
CA PRO A 501 -0.41 20.49 -16.98
C PRO A 501 -1.66 19.89 -16.31
N LEU A 502 -1.56 19.49 -15.05
CA LEU A 502 -2.59 19.61 -14.00
C LEU A 502 -2.18 18.65 -12.88
N ARG A 503 -1.50 19.20 -11.87
CA ARG A 503 -1.24 18.56 -10.57
C ARG A 503 -2.54 18.37 -9.75
N ASN A 504 -3.66 18.00 -10.38
CA ASN A 504 -4.91 17.76 -9.69
C ASN A 504 -5.14 16.26 -9.56
N ALA A 505 -4.49 15.70 -8.53
CA ALA A 505 -4.94 14.71 -7.56
C ALA A 505 -5.80 13.48 -7.94
N SER A 506 -6.34 13.30 -9.15
CA SER A 506 -6.80 11.98 -9.60
C SER A 506 -5.61 11.19 -10.15
N MET A 507 -5.71 9.87 -10.27
CA MET A 507 -4.69 9.09 -11.01
C MET A 507 -4.53 9.72 -12.39
N ASP A 508 -3.47 10.53 -12.54
CA ASP A 508 -3.12 11.34 -13.69
C ASP A 508 -3.31 10.52 -14.97
N SER A 509 -4.36 10.87 -15.73
CA SER A 509 -4.87 10.14 -16.90
C SER A 509 -3.84 9.97 -18.03
N ASN A 510 -2.65 10.54 -17.85
CA ASN A 510 -1.54 10.53 -18.79
C ASN A 510 -0.47 9.48 -18.46
N PHE A 511 -0.59 8.74 -17.35
CA PHE A 511 0.33 7.64 -17.04
C PHE A 511 -0.01 6.36 -17.83
N SER A 512 1.05 5.69 -18.26
CA SER A 512 1.06 4.33 -18.80
C SER A 512 1.79 3.40 -17.84
N TYR A 513 1.49 2.10 -17.96
CA TYR A 513 2.02 1.06 -17.10
C TYR A 513 2.54 -0.11 -17.94
N SER A 514 3.68 -0.63 -17.53
CA SER A 514 4.24 -1.90 -18.00
C SER A 514 4.38 -2.84 -16.81
N VAL A 515 4.08 -4.13 -16.98
CA VAL A 515 4.07 -5.12 -15.89
C VAL A 515 4.97 -6.31 -16.25
N SER A 516 5.87 -6.67 -15.35
CA SER A 516 6.74 -7.83 -15.56
C SER A 516 5.95 -9.14 -15.44
N ALA A 517 6.52 -10.23 -15.95
CA ALA A 517 6.09 -11.57 -15.59
C ALA A 517 6.14 -11.74 -14.05
N THR A 518 5.11 -12.39 -13.50
CA THR A 518 5.08 -12.79 -12.10
C THR A 518 6.01 -13.97 -11.88
N ARG A 519 6.82 -13.90 -10.82
CA ARG A 519 7.82 -14.92 -10.48
C ARG A 519 7.58 -15.46 -9.08
N GLU A 520 7.55 -16.79 -8.95
CA GLU A 520 7.60 -17.49 -7.66
C GLU A 520 8.99 -17.35 -7.03
N LEU A 521 9.05 -17.08 -5.73
CA LEU A 521 10.30 -16.93 -4.99
C LEU A 521 10.74 -18.25 -4.36
N LEU A 522 12.03 -18.55 -4.48
CA LEU A 522 12.62 -19.73 -3.83
C LEU A 522 12.87 -19.45 -2.33
N PRO A 523 12.85 -20.47 -1.46
CA PRO A 523 13.08 -20.29 -0.02
C PRO A 523 14.39 -19.57 0.33
N GLU A 524 15.46 -19.84 -0.40
CA GLU A 524 16.76 -19.20 -0.23
C GLU A 524 16.75 -17.71 -0.61
N GLU A 525 15.96 -17.33 -1.63
CA GLU A 525 15.81 -15.94 -2.04
C GLU A 525 15.00 -15.14 -1.01
N LEU A 526 13.94 -15.75 -0.48
CA LEU A 526 13.15 -15.18 0.62
C LEU A 526 14.01 -15.00 1.87
N ALA A 527 14.78 -16.01 2.25
CA ALA A 527 15.70 -15.93 3.39
C ALA A 527 16.75 -14.82 3.19
N SER A 528 17.31 -14.70 1.98
CA SER A 528 18.27 -13.65 1.63
C SER A 528 17.64 -12.25 1.69
N MET A 529 16.51 -12.05 1.01
CA MET A 529 15.80 -10.76 0.92
C MET A 529 15.32 -10.23 2.29
N ASN A 530 15.07 -11.11 3.26
CA ASN A 530 14.72 -10.72 4.64
C ASN A 530 15.89 -10.08 5.40
N VAL A 531 17.14 -10.28 4.96
CA VAL A 531 18.33 -9.82 5.68
C VAL A 531 19.15 -8.84 4.83
N ASN A 532 19.37 -9.17 3.56
CA ASN A 532 20.25 -8.47 2.64
C ASN A 532 19.51 -8.06 1.36
N PRO A 533 19.92 -6.95 0.72
CA PRO A 533 19.50 -6.68 -0.65
C PRO A 533 19.89 -7.85 -1.57
N THR A 534 18.90 -8.39 -2.29
CA THR A 534 19.05 -9.58 -3.14
C THR A 534 18.69 -9.21 -4.58
N GLU A 535 19.54 -9.56 -5.54
CA GLU A 535 19.37 -9.17 -6.95
C GLU A 535 18.30 -10.01 -7.64
N PHE A 536 17.37 -9.35 -8.34
CA PHE A 536 16.38 -9.99 -9.20
C PHE A 536 16.41 -9.36 -10.58
N THR A 537 16.11 -10.17 -11.61
CA THR A 537 15.84 -9.70 -12.97
C THR A 537 14.36 -9.90 -13.29
N PHE A 538 13.65 -8.79 -13.48
CA PHE A 538 12.25 -8.76 -13.85
C PHE A 538 12.11 -8.77 -15.38
N ASP A 539 11.27 -9.67 -15.89
CA ASP A 539 11.05 -9.86 -17.31
C ASP A 539 9.83 -9.06 -17.80
N PHE A 540 10.07 -8.01 -18.58
CA PHE A 540 9.08 -7.17 -19.25
C PHE A 540 8.95 -7.51 -20.74
N SER A 541 9.43 -8.66 -21.22
CA SER A 541 9.43 -9.00 -22.66
C SER A 541 8.03 -9.00 -23.28
N SER A 542 7.00 -9.36 -22.52
CA SER A 542 5.59 -9.34 -22.98
C SER A 542 4.92 -7.97 -22.86
N ASP A 543 5.51 -7.04 -22.10
CA ASP A 543 4.96 -5.72 -21.83
C ASP A 543 6.09 -4.68 -21.61
N PRO A 544 6.89 -4.42 -22.65
CA PRO A 544 8.15 -3.68 -22.53
C PRO A 544 7.95 -2.19 -22.26
N ILE A 545 8.96 -1.56 -21.67
CA ILE A 545 8.96 -0.13 -21.32
C ILE A 545 9.61 0.65 -22.48
N PRO A 546 8.94 1.63 -23.09
CA PRO A 546 9.53 2.43 -24.16
C PRO A 546 10.67 3.34 -23.65
N ALA A 547 11.66 3.64 -24.50
CA ALA A 547 12.69 4.64 -24.19
C ALA A 547 12.18 6.09 -24.19
N GLY A 548 11.14 6.40 -24.98
CA GLY A 548 10.55 7.74 -25.06
C GLY A 548 9.57 8.04 -23.93
N VAL A 549 10.02 8.00 -22.67
CA VAL A 549 9.15 8.19 -21.49
C VAL A 549 9.74 9.18 -20.48
N THR A 550 8.88 9.76 -19.65
CA THR A 550 9.26 10.59 -18.48
C THR A 550 8.55 10.10 -17.22
N ASP A 551 8.90 10.66 -16.06
CA ASP A 551 8.29 10.33 -14.77
C ASP A 551 8.29 8.82 -14.49
N LEU A 552 9.39 8.15 -14.89
CA LEU A 552 9.52 6.71 -14.81
C LEU A 552 9.80 6.29 -13.37
N SER A 553 8.88 5.50 -12.81
CA SER A 553 9.05 4.87 -11.51
C SER A 553 8.88 3.36 -11.61
N LEU A 554 9.62 2.66 -10.75
CA LEU A 554 9.57 1.23 -10.58
C LEU A 554 8.90 0.90 -9.25
N GLN A 555 7.81 0.15 -9.31
CA GLN A 555 7.16 -0.45 -8.15
C GLN A 555 7.43 -1.94 -8.14
N VAL A 556 7.75 -2.51 -6.98
CA VAL A 556 7.91 -3.95 -6.79
C VAL A 556 6.86 -4.41 -5.78
N VAL A 557 6.11 -5.44 -6.16
CA VAL A 557 4.98 -5.98 -5.40
C VAL A 557 5.28 -7.42 -5.04
N PHE A 558 5.36 -7.69 -3.74
CA PHE A 558 5.32 -9.04 -3.19
C PHE A 558 3.89 -9.41 -2.82
N LYS A 559 3.49 -10.66 -3.09
CA LYS A 559 2.26 -11.26 -2.58
C LYS A 559 2.54 -12.66 -2.05
N GLY A 560 2.18 -12.92 -0.79
CA GLY A 560 2.32 -14.23 -0.20
C GLY A 560 2.20 -14.22 1.33
N THR A 561 3.05 -14.98 2.01
CA THR A 561 3.10 -15.08 3.47
C THR A 561 4.09 -14.06 4.04
N LEU A 562 3.59 -13.15 4.88
CA LEU A 562 4.34 -12.12 5.59
C LEU A 562 4.00 -12.20 7.09
N GLY A 563 4.99 -12.56 7.91
CA GLY A 563 4.75 -12.84 9.32
C GLY A 563 3.72 -13.95 9.50
N ASN A 564 2.61 -13.64 10.18
CA ASN A 564 1.52 -14.59 10.43
C ASN A 564 0.39 -14.56 9.39
N GLU A 565 0.37 -13.56 8.50
CA GLU A 565 -0.61 -13.49 7.42
C GLU A 565 -0.15 -14.37 6.25
N LYS A 566 -0.93 -15.39 5.92
CA LYS A 566 -0.58 -16.40 4.91
C LYS A 566 -1.17 -16.07 3.54
N ASP A 567 -0.43 -16.41 2.48
CA ASP A 567 -0.84 -16.49 1.07
C ASP A 567 -1.25 -15.18 0.36
N ASN A 568 -1.76 -14.16 1.07
CA ASN A 568 -2.31 -12.94 0.46
C ASN A 568 -1.80 -11.63 1.06
N ALA A 569 -0.83 -11.67 1.97
CA ALA A 569 -0.17 -10.46 2.45
C ALA A 569 0.57 -9.77 1.30
N ILE A 570 0.60 -8.45 1.32
CA ILE A 570 1.22 -7.63 0.26
C ILE A 570 2.28 -6.73 0.87
N ALA A 571 3.45 -6.69 0.21
CA ALA A 571 4.48 -5.70 0.50
C ALA A 571 4.87 -4.96 -0.78
N VAL A 572 5.11 -3.66 -0.64
CA VAL A 572 5.33 -2.78 -1.79
C VAL A 572 6.57 -1.92 -1.58
N GLY A 573 7.38 -1.85 -2.63
CA GLY A 573 8.49 -0.90 -2.77
C GLY A 573 8.23 0.02 -3.95
N TYR A 574 8.58 1.28 -3.79
CA TYR A 574 8.47 2.30 -4.84
C TYR A 574 9.81 3.00 -4.99
N LYS A 575 10.27 3.13 -6.23
CA LYS A 575 11.50 3.82 -6.57
C LYS A 575 11.27 4.70 -7.79
N ASP A 576 11.51 5.99 -7.62
CA ASP A 576 11.63 6.89 -8.75
C ASP A 576 12.95 6.61 -9.46
N LEU A 577 12.94 6.45 -10.78
CA LEU A 577 14.13 6.16 -11.58
C LEU A 577 14.50 7.38 -12.41
N MET A 578 15.76 7.42 -12.87
CA MET A 578 16.12 8.38 -13.90
C MET A 578 15.37 8.05 -15.19
N GLU A 579 15.02 9.10 -15.91
CA GLU A 579 14.44 9.03 -17.23
C GLU A 579 15.44 8.38 -18.20
N PRO A 580 14.96 7.68 -19.26
CA PRO A 580 15.82 6.95 -20.17
C PRO A 580 16.94 7.81 -20.75
N THR A 581 18.17 7.42 -20.45
CA THR A 581 19.36 8.21 -20.71
C THR A 581 20.13 7.68 -21.92
N HIS A 582 20.34 8.49 -22.95
CA HIS A 582 21.11 8.10 -24.14
C HIS A 582 22.60 8.37 -23.98
N GLN A 583 23.46 7.39 -24.28
CA GLN A 583 24.92 7.54 -24.31
C GLN A 583 25.50 7.01 -25.63
N VAL A 584 26.42 7.77 -26.22
CA VAL A 584 27.06 7.44 -27.51
C VAL A 584 28.55 7.25 -27.30
N PHE A 585 29.14 6.18 -27.82
CA PHE A 585 30.59 5.89 -27.75
C PHE A 585 31.18 5.73 -29.14
N TRP A 586 32.32 6.38 -29.40
CA TRP A 586 32.93 6.47 -30.73
C TRP A 586 34.32 5.84 -30.81
N ASN A 587 34.60 5.13 -31.90
CA ASN A 587 35.97 4.83 -32.31
C ASN A 587 36.38 5.73 -33.48
N LEU A 588 37.23 6.72 -33.23
CA LEU A 588 37.66 7.71 -34.24
C LEU A 588 39.10 7.48 -34.71
N THR A 589 39.64 6.29 -34.51
CA THR A 589 41.01 5.95 -34.95
C THR A 589 41.13 5.92 -36.48
N ASP A 590 40.01 5.98 -37.22
CA ASP A 590 39.98 6.18 -38.66
C ASP A 590 40.44 7.59 -39.09
N ARG A 591 40.61 8.49 -38.12
CA ARG A 591 41.12 9.84 -38.28
C ARG A 591 42.21 10.14 -37.26
N PHE A 592 43.02 11.13 -37.61
CA PHE A 592 44.06 11.65 -36.77
C PHE A 592 43.96 13.19 -36.82
N SER A 593 43.83 13.82 -35.65
CA SER A 593 43.76 15.28 -35.54
C SER A 593 45.18 15.85 -35.51
N ILE A 594 45.59 16.58 -36.55
CA ILE A 594 46.96 17.05 -36.68
C ILE A 594 47.03 18.49 -37.19
N ALA A 595 47.86 19.30 -36.53
CA ALA A 595 48.27 20.60 -37.05
C ALA A 595 49.57 20.44 -37.85
N GLY A 596 49.66 21.11 -39.00
CA GLY A 596 50.92 21.24 -39.73
C GLY A 596 51.93 22.10 -38.96
N PRO A 597 53.21 22.11 -39.36
CA PRO A 597 54.27 22.86 -38.67
C PRO A 597 54.01 24.38 -38.57
N SER A 598 53.24 24.92 -39.50
CA SER A 598 52.86 26.34 -39.58
C SER A 598 51.41 26.61 -39.17
N ASP A 599 50.68 25.56 -38.79
CA ASP A 599 49.26 25.63 -38.49
C ASP A 599 49.02 25.81 -36.99
N THR A 600 47.99 26.57 -36.64
CA THR A 600 47.60 26.77 -35.23
C THR A 600 46.32 26.01 -34.86
N VAL A 601 45.73 25.34 -35.85
CA VAL A 601 44.49 24.57 -35.73
C VAL A 601 44.78 23.13 -36.17
N ASN A 602 44.22 22.17 -35.44
CA ASN A 602 44.31 20.76 -35.79
C ASN A 602 43.23 20.42 -36.82
N HIS A 603 43.63 19.73 -37.88
CA HIS A 603 42.72 19.25 -38.93
C HIS A 603 42.53 17.73 -38.84
N LEU A 604 41.35 17.21 -39.17
CA LEU A 604 41.09 15.77 -39.27
C LEU A 604 41.68 15.21 -40.56
N ARG A 605 42.64 14.28 -40.43
CA ARG A 605 43.32 13.63 -41.55
C ARG A 605 43.20 12.12 -41.46
N THR A 606 43.15 11.44 -42.61
CA THR A 606 43.33 9.98 -42.66
C THR A 606 44.82 9.62 -42.58
N GLY A 607 45.14 8.38 -42.23
CA GLY A 607 46.53 7.89 -42.31
C GLY A 607 47.11 7.99 -43.72
N ALA A 608 46.27 7.91 -44.77
CA ALA A 608 46.69 8.11 -46.16
C ALA A 608 47.08 9.58 -46.44
N ASP A 609 46.29 10.53 -45.95
CA ASP A 609 46.58 11.97 -46.10
C ASP A 609 47.91 12.32 -45.42
N ILE A 610 48.13 11.81 -44.20
CA ILE A 610 49.38 12.03 -43.46
C ILE A 610 50.58 11.42 -44.18
N ARG A 611 50.44 10.24 -44.79
CA ARG A 611 51.54 9.61 -45.56
C ARG A 611 51.83 10.32 -46.88
N ALA A 612 50.84 10.99 -47.45
CA ALA A 612 51.00 11.76 -48.68
C ALA A 612 51.72 13.10 -48.46
N ASP A 613 51.77 13.59 -47.21
CA ASP A 613 52.35 14.89 -46.83
C ASP A 613 53.59 14.71 -45.93
N GLN A 614 54.77 15.07 -46.45
CA GLN A 614 56.04 14.94 -45.74
C GLN A 614 56.12 15.83 -44.49
N GLU A 615 55.43 16.98 -44.46
CA GLU A 615 55.42 17.88 -43.31
C GLU A 615 54.58 17.29 -42.18
N LEU A 616 53.40 16.75 -42.49
CA LEU A 616 52.57 16.05 -41.50
C LEU A 616 53.26 14.79 -40.98
N LEU A 617 53.88 14.00 -41.87
CA LEU A 617 54.61 12.80 -41.48
C LEU A 617 55.75 13.09 -40.49
N ALA A 618 56.46 14.21 -40.70
CA ALA A 618 57.53 14.65 -39.79
C ALA A 618 57.00 15.02 -38.39
N VAL A 619 55.81 15.62 -38.30
CA VAL A 619 55.16 15.98 -37.01
C VAL A 619 54.78 14.74 -36.20
N VAL A 620 54.33 13.66 -36.87
CA VAL A 620 54.03 12.41 -36.19
C VAL A 620 55.30 11.62 -35.85
N ALA A 621 56.37 11.69 -36.64
CA ALA A 621 57.54 10.83 -36.48
C ALA A 621 58.50 11.09 -35.26
N ALA A 622 58.28 12.08 -34.39
CA ALA A 622 59.22 12.43 -33.30
C ALA A 622 58.67 12.18 -31.87
N PRO A 623 59.36 11.54 -30.89
CA PRO A 623 60.73 10.97 -30.87
C PRO A 623 60.71 9.42 -30.55
N PRO A 624 61.85 8.71 -30.31
CA PRO A 624 62.18 7.44 -30.97
C PRO A 624 61.94 6.22 -30.06
N SER A 625 60.79 5.56 -30.20
CA SER A 625 60.65 4.14 -29.84
C SER A 625 59.39 3.48 -30.38
N VAL A 626 58.40 4.23 -30.86
CA VAL A 626 57.21 3.69 -31.52
C VAL A 626 56.78 4.66 -32.62
N LEU A 627 56.70 4.22 -33.89
CA LEU A 627 56.01 4.99 -34.92
C LEU A 627 54.57 5.23 -34.45
N PRO A 628 54.05 6.47 -34.39
CA PRO A 628 52.66 6.66 -34.02
C PRO A 628 51.80 5.94 -35.04
N TYR A 629 50.98 5.03 -34.53
CA TYR A 629 50.03 4.34 -35.35
C TYR A 629 48.97 5.35 -35.81
N ILE A 630 49.01 5.64 -37.11
CA ILE A 630 48.11 6.54 -37.84
C ILE A 630 47.09 5.78 -38.70
N ASP A 631 47.13 4.44 -38.63
CA ASP A 631 46.17 3.59 -39.31
C ASP A 631 44.90 3.42 -38.45
N PRO A 632 43.75 3.10 -39.07
CA PRO A 632 42.52 2.78 -38.35
C PRO A 632 42.67 1.44 -37.60
N TYR A 633 42.15 1.37 -36.38
CA TYR A 633 42.17 0.13 -35.59
C TYR A 633 40.97 0.02 -34.64
N ASP A 634 40.65 -1.21 -34.27
CA ASP A 634 39.50 -1.50 -33.40
C ASP A 634 39.81 -1.13 -31.95
N LEU A 635 38.82 -0.60 -31.25
CA LEU A 635 38.89 -0.30 -29.81
C LEU A 635 38.02 -1.28 -29.03
N LYS A 636 38.54 -1.80 -27.93
CA LYS A 636 37.75 -2.58 -26.98
C LYS A 636 37.29 -1.68 -25.85
N TYR A 637 35.98 -1.50 -25.74
CA TYR A 637 35.35 -0.76 -24.65
C TYR A 637 34.85 -1.71 -23.57
N GLU A 638 35.15 -1.37 -22.32
CA GLU A 638 34.48 -1.88 -21.12
C GLU A 638 33.81 -0.70 -20.41
N ILE A 639 32.47 -0.77 -20.35
CA ILE A 639 31.61 0.34 -19.91
C ILE A 639 31.02 -0.02 -18.54
N SER A 640 31.32 0.79 -17.53
CA SER A 640 30.90 0.57 -16.14
C SER A 640 30.29 1.84 -15.54
N TYR A 641 29.30 1.70 -14.65
CA TYR A 641 28.64 2.82 -13.98
C TYR A 641 28.77 2.72 -12.46
N MET A 642 28.77 3.86 -11.77
CA MET A 642 29.03 3.94 -10.33
C MET A 642 28.33 5.12 -9.68
N GLY A 643 27.97 4.97 -8.40
CA GLY A 643 27.41 6.07 -7.59
C GLY A 643 28.43 7.05 -7.00
N SER A 644 29.73 6.76 -7.10
CA SER A 644 30.83 7.57 -6.53
C SER A 644 32.13 7.40 -7.33
N PRO A 645 33.01 8.42 -7.41
CA PRO A 645 34.30 8.28 -8.10
C PRO A 645 35.31 7.50 -7.25
N SER A 646 35.18 7.49 -5.92
CA SER A 646 36.09 6.77 -5.01
C SER A 646 35.99 5.25 -5.15
N THR A 647 34.92 4.73 -5.73
CA THR A 647 34.69 3.30 -5.97
C THR A 647 35.21 2.81 -7.32
N ALA A 648 35.95 3.65 -8.07
CA ALA A 648 36.44 3.37 -9.42
C ALA A 648 37.25 2.07 -9.56
N ALA A 649 37.97 1.64 -8.52
CA ALA A 649 38.75 0.40 -8.55
C ALA A 649 37.88 -0.88 -8.54
N SER A 650 36.59 -0.79 -8.21
CA SER A 650 35.69 -1.94 -8.02
C SER A 650 34.47 -1.92 -8.96
N ALA A 651 34.51 -1.10 -10.03
CA ALA A 651 33.40 -0.97 -10.97
C ALA A 651 33.13 -2.30 -11.70
N VAL A 652 31.88 -2.76 -11.70
CA VAL A 652 31.46 -3.97 -12.41
C VAL A 652 31.02 -3.59 -13.84
N PRO A 653 31.60 -4.20 -14.88
CA PRO A 653 31.24 -3.92 -16.26
C PRO A 653 29.77 -4.19 -16.56
N SER A 654 29.10 -3.23 -17.19
CA SER A 654 27.71 -3.33 -17.66
C SER A 654 27.62 -3.77 -19.12
N ALA A 655 28.60 -3.36 -19.94
CA ALA A 655 28.68 -3.73 -21.34
C ALA A 655 30.13 -3.81 -21.82
N ARG A 656 30.37 -4.65 -22.83
CA ARG A 656 31.63 -4.73 -23.56
C ARG A 656 31.37 -4.73 -25.06
N VAL A 657 32.21 -4.03 -25.82
CA VAL A 657 32.14 -4.04 -27.29
C VAL A 657 33.54 -3.90 -27.88
N THR A 658 33.80 -4.62 -28.97
CA THR A 658 34.91 -4.30 -29.88
C THR A 658 34.32 -3.45 -30.99
N LEU A 659 34.70 -2.19 -31.03
CA LEU A 659 34.16 -1.19 -31.94
C LEU A 659 35.17 -0.92 -33.04
N PRO A 660 34.86 -1.20 -34.32
CA PRO A 660 35.78 -0.91 -35.41
C PRO A 660 35.97 0.57 -35.68
N ALA A 661 37.09 0.92 -36.29
CA ALA A 661 37.42 2.31 -36.61
C ALA A 661 36.32 2.99 -37.45
N GLY A 662 35.99 4.22 -37.09
CA GLY A 662 34.96 5.04 -37.75
C GLY A 662 33.52 4.72 -37.37
N ASN A 663 33.28 3.79 -36.44
CA ASN A 663 31.94 3.40 -36.00
C ASN A 663 31.62 3.93 -34.59
N TYR A 664 30.33 3.90 -34.24
CA TYR A 664 29.84 4.23 -32.89
C TYR A 664 28.82 3.21 -32.40
N ILE A 665 28.62 3.15 -31.08
CA ILE A 665 27.44 2.53 -30.48
C ILE A 665 26.64 3.58 -29.71
N ARG A 666 25.33 3.37 -29.59
CA ARG A 666 24.47 4.14 -28.70
C ARG A 666 23.72 3.20 -27.77
N LEU A 667 23.77 3.49 -26.47
CA LEU A 667 23.05 2.76 -25.42
C LEU A 667 21.99 3.68 -24.82
N VAL A 668 20.84 3.12 -24.47
CA VAL A 668 19.84 3.79 -23.63
C VAL A 668 19.83 3.11 -22.27
N LEU A 669 19.88 3.89 -21.19
CA LEU A 669 20.10 3.39 -19.84
C LEU A 669 18.94 3.75 -18.91
N LEU A 670 18.63 2.85 -17.98
CA LEU A 670 17.87 3.15 -16.76
C LEU A 670 18.81 3.08 -15.56
N VAL A 671 18.96 4.19 -14.83
CA VAL A 671 19.82 4.29 -13.65
C VAL A 671 19.04 4.87 -12.46
N GLU A 672 19.62 4.80 -11.26
CA GLU A 672 18.96 5.30 -10.06
C GLU A 672 18.79 6.83 -10.06
N LYS A 673 17.62 7.33 -9.70
CA LYS A 673 17.44 8.76 -9.38
C LYS A 673 17.92 9.01 -7.95
N ARG A 674 18.85 9.95 -7.79
CA ARG A 674 19.45 10.29 -6.49
C ARG A 674 18.58 11.31 -5.73
N SER A 675 18.63 11.28 -4.40
CA SER A 675 17.72 12.03 -3.52
C SER A 675 17.78 13.55 -3.75
N ASP A 676 16.60 14.21 -3.73
CA ASP A 676 16.47 15.67 -3.78
C ASP A 676 17.06 16.38 -2.54
N THR A 677 17.32 15.63 -1.45
CA THR A 677 17.91 16.16 -0.22
C THR A 677 19.44 16.18 -0.21
N ASP A 678 20.08 15.57 -1.21
CA ASP A 678 21.53 15.57 -1.25
C ASP A 678 22.04 16.94 -1.77
N ASP A 679 23.03 17.50 -1.08
CA ASP A 679 23.57 18.85 -1.25
C ASP A 679 23.90 19.17 -2.73
N LEU A 680 23.50 20.37 -3.19
CA LEU A 680 23.53 20.85 -4.59
C LEU A 680 24.91 20.82 -5.25
N ASN A 681 25.99 20.61 -4.49
CA ASN A 681 27.36 20.80 -4.96
C ASN A 681 28.17 19.52 -5.26
N SER A 682 27.64 18.30 -5.06
CA SER A 682 28.37 17.07 -5.47
C SER A 682 27.52 15.80 -5.68
N SER A 683 26.22 15.86 -5.42
CA SER A 683 25.42 14.66 -5.17
C SER A 683 24.44 14.25 -6.28
N ARG A 684 24.35 14.99 -7.38
CA ARG A 684 23.41 14.70 -8.49
C ARG A 684 24.03 13.92 -9.65
N VAL A 685 25.23 13.37 -9.45
CA VAL A 685 26.09 12.91 -10.54
C VAL A 685 26.28 11.41 -10.49
N HIS A 686 26.10 10.75 -11.63
CA HIS A 686 26.53 9.38 -11.85
C HIS A 686 27.92 9.39 -12.49
N TYR A 687 28.68 8.34 -12.24
CA TYR A 687 30.04 8.22 -12.75
C TYR A 687 30.08 7.11 -13.79
N LEU A 688 30.60 7.43 -14.95
CA LEU A 688 30.87 6.48 -16.02
C LEU A 688 32.36 6.18 -16.00
N LYS A 689 32.72 4.91 -15.89
CA LYS A 689 34.09 4.45 -16.07
C LYS A 689 34.19 3.70 -17.39
N LEU A 690 35.07 4.17 -18.26
CA LEU A 690 35.43 3.54 -19.52
C LEU A 690 36.84 3.01 -19.41
N ALA A 691 37.01 1.70 -19.50
CA ALA A 691 38.32 1.12 -19.78
C ALA A 691 38.38 0.84 -21.28
N VAL A 692 39.40 1.40 -21.94
CA VAL A 692 39.56 1.32 -23.38
C VAL A 692 40.89 0.68 -23.68
N THR A 693 40.85 -0.46 -24.34
CA THR A 693 42.05 -1.18 -24.74
C THR A 693 42.29 -1.00 -26.24
N ASP A 694 43.48 -0.52 -26.57
CA ASP A 694 43.99 -0.44 -27.92
C ASP A 694 44.34 -1.85 -28.44
N THR A 695 43.89 -2.21 -29.64
CA THR A 695 44.17 -3.56 -30.19
C THR A 695 45.58 -3.73 -30.75
N ILE A 696 46.34 -2.64 -30.91
CA ILE A 696 47.68 -2.65 -31.49
C ILE A 696 48.73 -3.03 -30.45
N ASP A 697 48.71 -2.36 -29.31
CA ASP A 697 49.71 -2.53 -28.25
C ASP A 697 49.13 -3.12 -26.95
N ASN A 698 47.82 -3.39 -26.92
CA ASN A 698 47.07 -3.81 -25.72
C ASN A 698 47.25 -2.85 -24.53
N SER A 699 47.65 -1.60 -24.78
CA SER A 699 47.60 -0.55 -23.76
C SER A 699 46.14 -0.33 -23.37
N THR A 700 45.90 -0.12 -22.07
CA THR A 700 44.56 0.12 -21.54
C THR A 700 44.54 1.43 -20.80
N ASP A 701 43.77 2.37 -21.33
CA ASP A 701 43.50 3.64 -20.68
C ASP A 701 42.17 3.56 -19.93
N ASN A 702 42.15 4.13 -18.73
CA ASN A 702 40.95 4.19 -17.91
C ASN A 702 40.51 5.64 -17.77
N TYR A 703 39.33 5.94 -18.31
CA TYR A 703 38.70 7.24 -18.21
C TYR A 703 37.56 7.14 -17.21
N THR A 704 37.54 8.02 -16.20
CA THR A 704 36.37 8.19 -15.33
C THR A 704 35.77 9.53 -15.62
N MET A 705 34.55 9.52 -16.13
CA MET A 705 33.81 10.69 -16.54
C MET A 705 32.66 10.91 -15.58
N GLN A 706 32.46 12.18 -15.22
CA GLN A 706 31.30 12.63 -14.48
C GLN A 706 30.23 12.99 -15.48
N PHE A 707 29.02 12.46 -15.30
CA PHE A 707 27.88 12.90 -16.08
C PHE A 707 26.72 13.15 -15.13
N LEU A 708 26.15 14.35 -15.21
CA LEU A 708 24.81 14.57 -14.68
C LEU A 708 23.90 13.62 -15.45
N GLY A 709 23.10 12.84 -14.71
CA GLY A 709 22.17 11.85 -15.27
C GLY A 709 21.54 12.44 -16.53
N ALA A 710 21.89 11.85 -17.67
CA ALA A 710 21.87 12.61 -18.89
C ALA A 710 20.43 12.81 -19.38
N LEU A 711 20.13 14.06 -19.73
CA LEU A 711 18.92 14.56 -20.39
C LEU A 711 17.64 13.90 -19.88
N ASN A 712 16.85 14.65 -19.09
CA ASN A 712 15.40 14.50 -18.90
C ASN A 712 14.89 14.40 -17.44
N GLN A 713 15.62 14.92 -16.44
CA GLN A 713 15.07 15.04 -15.07
C GLN A 713 14.56 16.45 -14.72
N LEU A 714 13.29 16.55 -14.28
CA LEU A 714 12.71 17.75 -13.67
C LEU A 714 13.23 17.96 -12.24
N THR A 715 13.67 19.18 -11.90
CA THR A 715 14.00 19.53 -10.51
C THR A 715 12.83 20.24 -9.82
N PRO A 716 12.48 19.90 -8.56
CA PRO A 716 11.35 20.54 -7.87
C PRO A 716 11.59 21.99 -7.42
N THR A 717 12.84 22.48 -7.48
CA THR A 717 13.31 23.61 -6.65
C THR A 717 13.58 24.92 -7.39
N VAL A 718 13.23 25.04 -8.67
CA VAL A 718 13.29 26.34 -9.36
C VAL A 718 11.99 26.57 -10.10
N GLN A 719 11.49 27.81 -10.00
CA GLN A 719 10.23 28.30 -10.56
C GLN A 719 10.13 28.22 -12.10
N ASN A 720 11.05 27.50 -12.74
CA ASN A 720 11.08 27.18 -14.16
C ASN A 720 11.65 25.76 -14.26
N ASP A 721 10.89 24.83 -14.81
CA ASP A 721 11.25 23.44 -15.14
C ASP A 721 12.52 23.36 -16.03
N ILE A 722 13.69 23.61 -15.46
CA ILE A 722 14.96 23.67 -16.18
C ILE A 722 15.69 22.33 -16.02
N PHE A 723 15.89 21.65 -17.15
CA PHE A 723 16.80 20.52 -17.24
C PHE A 723 18.25 20.98 -17.00
N TYR A 724 18.98 20.31 -16.11
CA TYR A 724 20.43 20.50 -15.99
C TYR A 724 21.12 19.73 -17.12
N TYR A 725 21.89 20.43 -17.94
CA TYR A 725 22.62 19.85 -19.06
C TYR A 725 23.96 19.29 -18.57
N THR A 726 24.28 18.06 -18.94
CA THR A 726 25.65 17.73 -19.30
C THR A 726 25.93 18.38 -20.65
N ASP A 727 27.11 18.97 -20.82
CA ASP A 727 27.52 19.51 -22.12
C ASP A 727 27.44 18.39 -23.17
N VAL A 728 26.46 18.51 -24.07
CA VAL A 728 26.30 17.67 -25.25
C VAL A 728 26.62 18.51 -26.47
N GLU A 729 27.53 18.02 -27.29
CA GLU A 729 27.91 18.67 -28.54
C GLU A 729 27.53 17.75 -29.71
N PRO A 730 27.03 18.31 -30.82
CA PRO A 730 26.89 17.53 -32.04
C PRO A 730 28.30 17.13 -32.51
N PHE A 731 28.51 15.82 -32.67
CA PHE A 731 29.71 15.24 -33.27
C PHE A 731 29.32 14.31 -34.43
N ARG A 732 29.85 14.57 -35.63
CA ARG A 732 29.38 14.00 -36.91
C ARG A 732 27.87 14.11 -37.06
N THR A 733 27.27 15.22 -36.63
CA THR A 733 25.80 15.48 -36.56
C THR A 733 25.01 14.63 -35.54
N ILE A 734 25.68 13.79 -34.74
CA ILE A 734 25.07 13.02 -33.65
C ILE A 734 25.31 13.73 -32.32
N LEU A 735 24.26 13.97 -31.55
CA LEU A 735 24.40 14.48 -30.18
C LEU A 735 25.12 13.45 -29.31
N SER A 736 26.21 13.88 -28.65
CA SER A 736 26.99 13.04 -27.74
C SER A 736 27.50 13.86 -26.55
N HIS A 737 27.77 13.18 -25.43
CA HIS A 737 28.47 13.80 -24.31
C HIS A 737 29.91 14.11 -24.67
N LEU A 738 30.46 15.18 -24.11
CA LEU A 738 31.90 15.46 -24.22
C LEU A 738 32.73 14.22 -23.81
N TYR A 739 33.83 13.97 -24.52
CA TYR A 739 34.81 12.90 -24.26
C TYR A 739 34.36 11.45 -24.48
N THR A 740 33.27 11.20 -25.20
CA THR A 740 32.85 9.81 -25.49
C THR A 740 33.44 9.21 -26.77
N GLY A 741 34.38 9.92 -27.41
CA GLY A 741 35.11 9.43 -28.58
C GLY A 741 36.61 9.47 -28.38
N ILE A 742 37.29 8.41 -28.83
CA ILE A 742 38.75 8.32 -28.78
C ILE A 742 39.31 8.66 -30.15
N LEU A 743 40.09 9.74 -30.17
CA LEU A 743 40.78 10.29 -31.32
C LEU A 743 42.25 10.50 -30.94
N ARG A 744 43.19 10.16 -31.84
CA ARG A 744 44.61 10.49 -31.67
C ARG A 744 44.92 11.86 -32.28
N CYS A 745 45.84 12.61 -31.66
CA CYS A 745 46.21 13.92 -32.18
C CYS A 745 47.65 14.35 -31.91
N ARG A 746 48.13 15.32 -32.71
CA ARG A 746 49.39 16.06 -32.49
C ARG A 746 49.36 17.52 -32.98
N PRO A 747 49.90 18.47 -32.21
CA PRO A 747 50.27 18.32 -30.80
C PRO A 747 49.03 18.05 -29.95
N ALA A 748 49.20 17.38 -28.82
CA ALA A 748 48.11 17.18 -27.88
C ALA A 748 47.89 18.50 -27.10
N GLY A 749 46.69 19.08 -27.17
CA GLY A 749 46.39 20.38 -26.56
C GLY A 749 46.08 20.25 -25.06
N THR A 750 46.21 21.33 -24.28
CA THR A 750 45.86 21.34 -22.84
C THR A 750 44.72 22.32 -22.54
N TYR A 751 43.72 21.90 -21.75
CA TYR A 751 42.73 22.82 -21.16
C TYR A 751 43.32 23.59 -19.97
N THR A 752 42.62 24.64 -19.51
CA THR A 752 42.93 25.37 -18.26
C THR A 752 42.92 24.48 -17.01
N THR A 753 42.34 23.28 -17.10
CA THR A 753 42.35 22.23 -16.08
C THR A 753 43.58 21.31 -16.13
N GLY A 754 44.46 21.46 -17.14
CA GLY A 754 45.66 20.64 -17.31
C GLY A 754 45.45 19.31 -18.06
N GLU A 755 44.23 19.03 -18.51
CA GLU A 755 43.91 17.80 -19.25
C GLU A 755 44.30 17.92 -20.73
N VAL A 756 44.88 16.83 -21.26
CA VAL A 756 45.37 16.74 -22.64
C VAL A 756 44.26 16.22 -23.56
N TYR A 757 43.93 16.95 -24.63
CA TYR A 757 42.85 16.56 -25.56
C TYR A 757 43.16 16.88 -27.03
N CYS A 758 42.35 16.28 -27.92
CA CYS A 758 42.44 16.46 -29.36
C CYS A 758 41.43 17.49 -29.84
N ARG A 759 41.91 18.68 -30.22
CA ARG A 759 41.10 19.70 -30.93
C ARG A 759 40.87 19.26 -32.38
N TYR A 760 39.73 19.59 -32.95
CA TYR A 760 39.47 19.52 -34.39
C TYR A 760 38.25 20.37 -34.72
N GLU A 761 38.08 20.72 -36.00
CA GLU A 761 36.87 21.40 -36.48
C GLU A 761 35.77 20.38 -36.81
N GLU A 762 34.58 20.57 -36.24
CA GLU A 762 33.41 19.70 -36.45
C GLU A 762 32.99 19.62 -37.93
N ALA A 763 33.22 20.70 -38.70
CA ALA A 763 32.94 20.73 -40.13
C ALA A 763 33.79 19.75 -40.97
N GLU A 764 34.91 19.27 -40.41
CA GLU A 764 35.80 18.30 -41.06
C GLU A 764 35.46 16.85 -40.70
N ALA A 765 34.52 16.66 -39.78
CA ALA A 765 34.07 15.35 -39.41
C ALA A 765 33.32 14.71 -40.61
N PRO A 766 33.67 13.48 -41.02
CA PRO A 766 33.04 12.83 -42.17
C PRO A 766 31.55 12.59 -41.92
N PRO A 767 30.74 12.42 -42.99
CA PRO A 767 29.30 12.20 -42.89
C PRO A 767 28.95 10.98 -42.03
N LEU A 768 27.71 10.96 -41.52
CA LEU A 768 27.15 9.96 -40.61
C LEU A 768 27.59 8.52 -40.94
N PRO A 769 28.44 7.90 -40.11
CA PRO A 769 28.70 6.48 -40.22
C PRO A 769 27.47 5.70 -39.79
N ASN A 770 27.35 4.45 -40.27
CA ASN A 770 26.32 3.56 -39.74
C ASN A 770 26.67 3.21 -38.28
N PRO A 771 25.67 3.12 -37.39
CA PRO A 771 25.88 2.57 -36.07
C PRO A 771 26.44 1.15 -36.16
N TRP A 772 27.37 0.81 -35.27
CA TRP A 772 27.82 -0.56 -35.11
C TRP A 772 26.68 -1.43 -34.61
N PRO A 773 26.45 -2.64 -35.17
CA PRO A 773 25.30 -3.46 -34.82
C PRO A 773 25.24 -3.78 -33.31
N TYR A 774 24.08 -3.54 -32.69
CA TYR A 774 23.90 -3.70 -31.25
C TYR A 774 24.07 -5.15 -30.76
N ASP A 775 23.80 -6.14 -31.61
CA ASP A 775 24.04 -7.56 -31.33
C ASP A 775 25.54 -7.88 -31.11
N GLN A 776 26.44 -6.99 -31.52
CA GLN A 776 27.87 -7.08 -31.24
C GLN A 776 28.25 -6.48 -29.88
N VAL A 777 27.33 -5.80 -29.19
CA VAL A 777 27.52 -5.32 -27.83
C VAL A 777 27.17 -6.44 -26.86
N LYS A 778 28.19 -6.92 -26.13
CA LYS A 778 27.98 -7.90 -25.05
C LYS A 778 27.49 -7.18 -23.80
N ILE A 779 26.18 -7.25 -23.58
CA ILE A 779 25.50 -6.81 -22.37
C ILE A 779 25.80 -7.79 -21.23
N LEU A 780 26.31 -7.30 -20.10
CA LEU A 780 26.83 -8.11 -18.98
C LEU A 780 25.87 -8.13 -17.78
N TYR A 781 24.56 -8.15 -18.07
CA TYR A 781 23.49 -8.34 -17.09
C TYR A 781 23.37 -9.80 -16.71
#